data_AF-A0A182RXJ7-F1
#
_entry.id   AF-A0A182RXJ7-F1
#
_cell.length_a   1.000
_cell.length_b   1.000
_cell.length_c   1.000
_cell.angle_alpha   90.00
_cell.angle_beta   90.00
_cell.angle_gamma   90.00
#
_symmetry.space_group_name_H-M   'P 1'
#
loop_
_entity.id
_entity.type
_entity.pdbx_description
1 polymer ?
#
loop_
_entity_poly.entity_id
_entity_poly.type
_entity_poly.pdbx_seq_one_letter_code
_entity_poly.pdbx_strand_id
1 'polypeptide(L)'
;MQQEDLAYERKLRPIWESIEIGNYKKALQDVDKMLKKKPTLQCARALKAWAYQRLGRTEDSAPLIAALEEEQPIEATTLHALTLCYKETQRLDKICTLFSNAVRQVPGSEELLSQLFIAYMRIDDFKALQTVALQLYKLRPRNSYYFWAVMSVVLQALRGPEAQNTPKAQLLLALAQRMVDKFIAENKLEGAQEAQLYLQILQEQHKYDEAYEFLQGALCQKLYPGAPVYLKIDLLKQLNKWGELNRLLKELLLQEQDRWDYYQDYINSTFELIKAGDNPDGADYTVEMCHEFLCDIIEAQPKKFRGPYLARLELNRRMVELQYADEQLFGKMSDMLAEYFELFADKPCCALDMKLFLEFVKPAPERRALATKLMNGLGLSSATLPASKEQMQRHICTLQIARYSGAHAIVSEELLHAIYTSLSLHYEHGYNAYGQGLLVTDMGPSDAYALLAAQIMYERAWRMQRSEPAIEALCLLNHLLANSVNNFHGKLLALQLYHRLGLTQAAQSAYEALDIKHIQLDSLGYLHCAQLANAGFPALAKVTYECTLYFFLNDNDANSEFPKALYNFGTFSKLVEIVDFRSRLANSYHFMLVTVETLLLMVVSSGGTLSQLLAAYRQTRRKPHEDRIRWDKLHDNRDLTIFVCWDPPGDDDDVKQLTNNGTCEEKESVPFRSKPVGATLEERRDRLQKLSYEQDYDLLRLRSGLSRMVFSLVELYLSRTTIECTMAQQLRDEWVAVTADIRNKQHVPISGRYLVNLLPSRLHLYLSLPYDRFFTHLADFVLDLWKGHSIERLTEAADMCSSDVTAVFETMKRTIETYHASADLLWHWKMTHELVNACIEMISLMVFVLTVCYDKYLHAPASQTQPNAGKKVKKGQSIDSSGQNAANSVISEGAGTPMAVVPERERLVLVTKVLRDLKQRINEMDLVLASWKPPVVEDTLSAAIERMSLNPKYASSIQLTIAENALTEVKELRKLLKDKLKLMSKAI
;
A
#
# COMPACT_ATOMS: atom_id res chain seq x y z
N MET A 1 14.29 -17.69 -51.98
CA MET A 1 13.73 -17.77 -50.61
C MET A 1 14.32 -16.71 -49.70
N GLN A 2 15.63 -16.68 -49.41
CA GLN A 2 16.24 -15.68 -48.49
C GLN A 2 16.08 -14.18 -48.89
N GLN A 3 15.92 -13.83 -50.17
CA GLN A 3 15.74 -12.43 -50.59
C GLN A 3 14.29 -11.91 -50.47
N GLU A 4 13.28 -12.79 -50.52
CA GLU A 4 11.89 -12.38 -50.34
C GLU A 4 11.58 -12.14 -48.87
N ASP A 5 12.03 -13.03 -47.97
CA ASP A 5 11.80 -12.93 -46.52
C ASP A 5 12.38 -11.62 -45.93
N LEU A 6 13.58 -11.21 -46.37
CA LEU A 6 14.22 -9.93 -46.00
C LEU A 6 13.46 -8.68 -46.51
N ALA A 7 12.77 -8.78 -47.65
CA ALA A 7 11.94 -7.70 -48.17
C ALA A 7 10.59 -7.59 -47.43
N TYR A 8 10.12 -8.68 -46.82
CA TYR A 8 8.92 -8.70 -45.99
C TYR A 8 9.18 -8.16 -44.58
N GLU A 9 10.29 -8.53 -43.94
CA GLU A 9 10.69 -7.92 -42.65
C GLU A 9 10.80 -6.40 -42.74
N ARG A 10 11.37 -5.87 -43.84
CA ARG A 10 11.46 -4.42 -44.09
C ARG A 10 10.09 -3.73 -44.25
N LYS A 11 9.05 -4.45 -44.69
CA LYS A 11 7.67 -3.92 -44.82
C LYS A 11 6.84 -4.08 -43.55
N LEU A 12 7.21 -5.00 -42.65
CA LEU A 12 6.57 -5.16 -41.35
C LEU A 12 7.06 -4.10 -40.36
N ARG A 13 8.32 -3.65 -40.47
CA ARG A 13 8.92 -2.64 -39.58
C ARG A 13 8.14 -1.32 -39.48
N PRO A 14 7.63 -0.70 -40.56
CA PRO A 14 6.79 0.49 -40.46
C PRO A 14 5.46 0.27 -39.72
N ILE A 15 4.93 -0.96 -39.74
CA ILE A 15 3.72 -1.33 -39.00
C ILE A 15 4.04 -1.41 -37.51
N TRP A 16 5.15 -2.06 -37.15
CA TRP A 16 5.67 -2.09 -35.77
C TRP A 16 5.86 -0.67 -35.22
N GLU A 17 6.62 0.17 -35.94
CA GLU A 17 6.87 1.56 -35.57
C GLU A 17 5.56 2.37 -35.45
N SER A 18 4.59 2.15 -36.34
CA SER A 18 3.29 2.85 -36.26
C SER A 18 2.47 2.44 -35.05
N ILE A 19 2.59 1.19 -34.57
CA ILE A 19 1.92 0.73 -33.34
C ILE A 19 2.65 1.28 -32.11
N GLU A 20 3.98 1.26 -32.09
CA GLU A 20 4.79 1.79 -30.98
C GLU A 20 4.64 3.30 -30.79
N ILE A 21 4.52 4.07 -31.88
CA ILE A 21 4.28 5.53 -31.87
C ILE A 21 2.81 5.85 -31.49
N GLY A 22 1.94 4.85 -31.35
CA GLY A 22 0.54 5.02 -30.96
C GLY A 22 -0.40 5.39 -32.12
N ASN A 23 0.05 5.32 -33.38
CA ASN A 23 -0.75 5.61 -34.56
C ASN A 23 -1.46 4.35 -35.11
N TYR A 24 -2.35 3.78 -34.28
CA TYR A 24 -3.00 2.49 -34.55
C TYR A 24 -3.89 2.49 -35.81
N LYS A 25 -4.49 3.64 -36.17
CA LYS A 25 -5.32 3.75 -37.38
C LYS A 25 -4.49 3.60 -38.65
N LYS A 26 -3.31 4.23 -38.69
CA LYS A 26 -2.36 4.08 -39.80
C LYS A 26 -1.81 2.65 -39.85
N ALA A 27 -1.44 2.09 -38.70
CA ALA A 27 -1.00 0.70 -38.61
C ALA A 27 -2.04 -0.27 -39.18
N LEU A 28 -3.33 -0.12 -38.82
CA LEU A 28 -4.41 -0.94 -39.38
C LEU A 28 -4.54 -0.79 -40.90
N GLN A 29 -4.45 0.44 -41.43
CA GLN A 29 -4.51 0.67 -42.88
C GLN A 29 -3.37 -0.03 -43.62
N ASP A 30 -2.16 0.04 -43.09
CA ASP A 30 -0.98 -0.57 -43.72
C ASP A 30 -0.98 -2.10 -43.57
N VAL A 31 -1.47 -2.63 -42.45
CA VAL A 31 -1.74 -4.06 -42.26
C VAL A 31 -2.83 -4.55 -43.22
N ASP A 32 -3.92 -3.81 -43.42
CA ASP A 32 -4.99 -4.19 -44.35
C ASP A 32 -4.52 -4.17 -45.80
N LYS A 33 -3.64 -3.23 -46.19
CA LYS A 33 -2.99 -3.25 -47.51
C LYS A 33 -2.10 -4.49 -47.70
N MET A 34 -1.43 -4.94 -46.64
CA MET A 34 -0.60 -6.15 -46.65
C MET A 34 -1.44 -7.42 -46.74
N LEU A 35 -2.50 -7.52 -45.93
CA LEU A 35 -3.42 -8.67 -45.93
C LEU A 35 -4.22 -8.80 -47.23
N LYS A 36 -4.51 -7.68 -47.93
CA LYS A 36 -5.09 -7.71 -49.29
C LYS A 36 -4.17 -8.37 -50.31
N LYS A 37 -2.84 -8.27 -50.15
CA LYS A 37 -1.86 -8.91 -51.04
C LYS A 37 -1.59 -10.37 -50.65
N LYS A 38 -1.56 -10.68 -49.36
CA LYS A 38 -1.36 -12.03 -48.82
C LYS A 38 -2.23 -12.26 -47.57
N PRO A 39 -3.42 -12.85 -47.71
CA PRO A 39 -4.34 -13.09 -46.59
C PRO A 39 -3.81 -14.07 -45.54
N THR A 40 -2.94 -15.00 -45.93
CA THR A 40 -2.42 -16.09 -45.09
C THR A 40 -1.25 -15.69 -44.18
N LEU A 41 -0.71 -14.48 -44.32
CA LEU A 41 0.46 -14.05 -43.56
C LEU A 41 0.13 -13.94 -42.06
N GLN A 42 0.69 -14.84 -41.25
CA GLN A 42 0.40 -14.97 -39.83
C GLN A 42 0.83 -13.73 -39.03
N CYS A 43 2.06 -13.24 -39.25
CA CYS A 43 2.58 -12.05 -38.57
C CYS A 43 1.71 -10.80 -38.79
N ALA A 44 1.20 -10.57 -40.00
CA ALA A 44 0.33 -9.42 -40.28
C ALA A 44 -1.04 -9.53 -39.61
N ARG A 45 -1.61 -10.75 -39.50
CA ARG A 45 -2.84 -11.00 -38.73
C ARG A 45 -2.60 -10.80 -37.23
N ALA A 46 -1.45 -11.21 -36.70
CA ALA A 46 -1.06 -10.98 -35.32
C ALA A 46 -0.91 -9.47 -35.00
N LEU A 47 -0.25 -8.71 -35.88
CA LEU A 47 -0.13 -7.25 -35.76
C LEU A 47 -1.48 -6.54 -35.88
N LYS A 48 -2.39 -7.04 -36.73
CA LYS A 48 -3.77 -6.54 -36.79
C LYS A 48 -4.51 -6.72 -35.47
N ALA A 49 -4.42 -7.93 -34.90
CA ALA A 49 -5.01 -8.25 -33.62
C ALA A 49 -4.44 -7.37 -32.50
N TRP A 50 -3.13 -7.11 -32.53
CA TRP A 50 -2.45 -6.24 -31.59
C TRP A 50 -2.93 -4.78 -31.69
N ALA A 51 -3.01 -4.23 -32.91
CA ALA A 51 -3.53 -2.89 -33.14
C ALA A 51 -5.00 -2.73 -32.70
N TYR A 52 -5.86 -3.74 -32.92
CA TYR A 52 -7.24 -3.73 -32.41
C TYR A 52 -7.30 -3.78 -30.89
N GLN A 53 -6.41 -4.56 -30.26
CA GLN A 53 -6.29 -4.66 -28.82
C GLN A 53 -5.91 -3.31 -28.19
N ARG A 54 -4.96 -2.57 -28.79
CA ARG A 54 -4.59 -1.19 -28.39
C ARG A 54 -5.68 -0.15 -28.64
N LEU A 55 -6.59 -0.39 -29.58
CA LEU A 55 -7.78 0.44 -29.83
C LEU A 55 -8.97 0.09 -28.92
N GLY A 56 -8.84 -0.87 -28.02
CA GLY A 56 -9.92 -1.34 -27.14
C GLY A 56 -10.98 -2.21 -27.85
N ARG A 57 -10.77 -2.56 -29.12
CA ARG A 57 -11.68 -3.38 -29.94
C ARG A 57 -11.37 -4.87 -29.77
N THR A 58 -11.67 -5.38 -28.58
CA THR A 58 -11.34 -6.76 -28.19
C THR A 58 -12.14 -7.82 -28.94
N GLU A 59 -13.39 -7.53 -29.28
CA GLU A 59 -14.28 -8.41 -30.03
C GLU A 59 -13.78 -8.70 -31.45
N ASP A 60 -13.10 -7.73 -32.07
CA ASP A 60 -12.49 -7.90 -33.39
C ASP A 60 -11.10 -8.58 -33.32
N SER A 61 -10.41 -8.43 -32.19
CA SER A 61 -9.09 -9.03 -31.95
C SER A 61 -9.17 -10.51 -31.57
N ALA A 62 -10.12 -10.87 -30.70
CA ALA A 62 -10.31 -12.23 -30.20
C ALA A 62 -10.41 -13.33 -31.28
N PRO A 63 -11.21 -13.19 -32.36
CA PRO A 63 -11.30 -14.21 -33.41
C PRO A 63 -10.01 -14.33 -34.22
N LEU A 64 -9.28 -13.22 -34.43
CA LEU A 64 -7.98 -13.24 -35.11
C LEU A 64 -6.93 -14.00 -34.29
N ILE A 65 -6.92 -13.79 -32.97
CA ILE A 65 -6.02 -14.52 -32.06
C ILE A 65 -6.39 -16.00 -32.01
N ALA A 66 -7.67 -16.34 -31.90
CA ALA A 66 -8.13 -17.74 -31.87
C ALA A 66 -7.74 -18.50 -33.15
N ALA A 67 -7.92 -17.89 -34.33
CA ALA A 67 -7.50 -18.51 -35.59
C ALA A 67 -5.98 -18.73 -35.65
N LEU A 68 -5.18 -17.81 -35.11
CA LEU A 68 -3.73 -17.96 -35.03
C LEU A 68 -3.30 -19.02 -33.99
N GLU A 69 -4.05 -19.21 -32.91
CA GLU A 69 -3.80 -20.29 -31.92
C GLU A 69 -3.99 -21.67 -32.56
N GLU A 70 -5.00 -21.84 -33.42
CA GLU A 70 -5.27 -23.10 -34.14
C GLU A 70 -4.18 -23.44 -35.17
N GLU A 71 -3.60 -22.43 -35.82
CA GLU A 71 -2.54 -22.60 -36.82
C GLU A 71 -1.16 -22.94 -36.22
N GLN A 72 -0.99 -22.83 -34.89
CA GLN A 72 0.25 -23.12 -34.14
C GLN A 72 1.54 -22.57 -34.80
N PRO A 73 1.73 -21.23 -34.81
CA PRO A 73 2.84 -20.59 -35.50
C PRO A 73 4.21 -20.93 -34.89
N ILE A 74 5.23 -21.04 -35.75
CA ILE A 74 6.64 -21.30 -35.37
C ILE A 74 7.53 -20.07 -35.60
N GLU A 75 7.09 -19.15 -36.46
CA GLU A 75 7.88 -17.99 -36.88
C GLU A 75 8.12 -17.00 -35.71
N ALA A 76 9.37 -16.62 -35.46
CA ALA A 76 9.77 -15.77 -34.33
C ALA A 76 9.04 -14.42 -34.30
N THR A 77 8.84 -13.78 -35.45
CA THR A 77 8.13 -12.49 -35.59
C THR A 77 6.65 -12.61 -35.21
N THR A 78 6.00 -13.69 -35.63
CA THR A 78 4.60 -14.00 -35.28
C THR A 78 4.46 -14.34 -33.79
N LEU A 79 5.36 -15.16 -33.25
CA LEU A 79 5.42 -15.50 -31.83
C LEU A 79 5.62 -14.25 -30.95
N HIS A 80 6.47 -13.31 -31.39
CA HIS A 80 6.70 -12.05 -30.69
C HIS A 80 5.45 -11.17 -30.68
N ALA A 81 4.79 -10.98 -31.82
CA ALA A 81 3.54 -10.21 -31.90
C ALA A 81 2.43 -10.80 -31.01
N LEU A 82 2.25 -12.12 -31.02
CA LEU A 82 1.29 -12.80 -30.15
C LEU A 82 1.67 -12.69 -28.66
N THR A 83 2.97 -12.77 -28.34
CA THR A 83 3.46 -12.57 -26.97
C THR A 83 3.09 -11.17 -26.45
N LEU A 84 3.24 -10.13 -27.27
CA LEU A 84 2.84 -8.76 -26.89
C LEU A 84 1.32 -8.64 -26.70
N CYS A 85 0.52 -9.24 -27.59
CA CYS A 85 -0.94 -9.33 -27.40
C CYS A 85 -1.33 -9.99 -26.08
N TYR A 86 -0.69 -11.11 -25.71
CA TYR A 86 -0.99 -11.81 -24.47
C TYR A 86 -0.49 -11.07 -23.22
N LYS A 87 0.65 -10.38 -23.31
CA LYS A 87 1.14 -9.49 -22.24
C LYS A 87 0.14 -8.38 -21.96
N GLU A 88 -0.35 -7.70 -22.98
CA GLU A 88 -1.33 -6.62 -22.83
C GLU A 88 -2.71 -7.09 -22.35
N THR A 89 -3.07 -8.34 -22.66
CA THR A 89 -4.31 -8.94 -22.16
C THR A 89 -4.14 -9.63 -20.81
N GLN A 90 -2.94 -9.58 -20.22
CA GLN A 90 -2.58 -10.25 -18.96
C GLN A 90 -2.90 -11.76 -18.96
N ARG A 91 -2.79 -12.41 -20.13
CA ARG A 91 -2.98 -13.86 -20.30
C ARG A 91 -1.64 -14.57 -20.50
N LEU A 92 -0.81 -14.54 -19.48
CA LEU A 92 0.56 -15.06 -19.52
C LEU A 92 0.61 -16.59 -19.74
N ASP A 93 -0.39 -17.33 -19.26
CA ASP A 93 -0.49 -18.79 -19.46
C ASP A 93 -0.51 -19.18 -20.95
N LYS A 94 -1.16 -18.35 -21.78
CA LYS A 94 -1.21 -18.57 -23.23
C LYS A 94 0.13 -18.38 -23.93
N ILE A 95 1.04 -17.61 -23.33
CA ILE A 95 2.42 -17.49 -23.83
C ILE A 95 3.14 -18.83 -23.64
N CYS A 96 2.92 -19.49 -22.50
CA CYS A 96 3.50 -20.81 -22.23
C CYS A 96 2.98 -21.87 -23.21
N THR A 97 1.67 -21.89 -23.49
CA THR A 97 1.10 -22.83 -24.46
C THR A 97 1.63 -22.58 -25.87
N LEU A 98 1.73 -21.31 -26.28
CA LEU A 98 2.27 -20.89 -27.58
C LEU A 98 3.69 -21.43 -27.80
N PHE A 99 4.61 -21.17 -26.87
CA PHE A 99 5.99 -21.64 -27.00
C PHE A 99 6.11 -23.16 -26.81
N SER A 100 5.27 -23.78 -25.97
CA SER A 100 5.27 -25.24 -25.82
C SER A 100 4.90 -25.97 -27.12
N ASN A 101 3.96 -25.42 -27.90
CA ASN A 101 3.57 -25.94 -29.20
C ASN A 101 4.70 -25.77 -30.22
N ALA A 102 5.35 -24.60 -30.25
CA ALA A 102 6.49 -24.35 -31.13
C ALA A 102 7.68 -25.30 -30.83
N VAL A 103 7.99 -25.54 -29.55
CA VAL A 103 9.04 -26.49 -29.13
C VAL A 103 8.68 -27.94 -29.51
N ARG A 104 7.40 -28.33 -29.42
CA ARG A 104 6.98 -29.68 -29.86
C ARG A 104 7.20 -29.90 -31.35
N GLN A 105 7.01 -28.86 -32.17
CA GLN A 105 7.24 -28.92 -33.61
C GLN A 105 8.74 -28.85 -33.96
N VAL A 106 9.53 -28.10 -33.21
CA VAL A 106 10.99 -27.98 -33.41
C VAL A 106 11.77 -28.22 -32.09
N PRO A 107 11.92 -29.48 -31.64
CA PRO A 107 12.52 -29.80 -30.34
C PRO A 107 14.03 -29.50 -30.22
N GLY A 108 14.73 -29.31 -31.34
CA GLY A 108 16.17 -29.07 -31.39
C GLY A 108 16.61 -27.60 -31.28
N SER A 109 15.67 -26.66 -31.10
CA SER A 109 15.99 -25.22 -31.04
C SER A 109 16.30 -24.75 -29.62
N GLU A 110 17.56 -24.36 -29.38
CA GLU A 110 18.01 -23.74 -28.12
C GLU A 110 17.28 -22.43 -27.84
N GLU A 111 16.97 -21.64 -28.89
CA GLU A 111 16.28 -20.37 -28.78
C GLU A 111 14.82 -20.55 -28.33
N LEU A 112 14.07 -21.47 -28.94
CA LEU A 112 12.68 -21.74 -28.55
C LEU A 112 12.57 -22.30 -27.14
N LEU A 113 13.48 -23.20 -26.74
CA LEU A 113 13.55 -23.71 -25.37
C LEU A 113 13.89 -22.61 -24.36
N SER A 114 14.79 -21.68 -24.71
CA SER A 114 15.12 -20.54 -23.86
C SER A 114 13.94 -19.57 -23.72
N GLN A 115 13.19 -19.30 -24.80
CA GLN A 115 11.97 -18.49 -24.74
C GLN A 115 10.85 -19.18 -23.96
N LEU A 116 10.73 -20.50 -24.07
CA LEU A 116 9.80 -21.30 -23.26
C LEU A 116 10.17 -21.25 -21.77
N PHE A 117 11.46 -21.33 -21.43
CA PHE A 117 11.95 -21.15 -20.06
C PHE A 117 11.53 -19.77 -19.52
N ILE A 118 11.79 -18.69 -20.26
CA ILE A 118 11.37 -17.33 -19.89
C ILE A 118 9.85 -17.21 -19.75
N ALA A 119 9.08 -17.90 -20.60
CA ALA A 119 7.62 -17.92 -20.49
C ALA A 119 7.17 -18.56 -19.16
N TYR A 120 7.73 -19.70 -18.77
CA TYR A 120 7.43 -20.33 -17.49
C TYR A 120 7.89 -19.50 -16.28
N MET A 121 8.98 -18.73 -16.40
CA MET A 121 9.44 -17.81 -15.36
C MET A 121 8.46 -16.64 -15.10
N ARG A 122 7.69 -16.24 -16.11
CA ARG A 122 6.68 -15.18 -15.97
C ARG A 122 5.49 -15.60 -15.12
N ILE A 123 5.19 -16.90 -15.10
CA ILE A 123 4.04 -17.47 -14.38
C ILE A 123 4.45 -18.24 -13.12
N ASP A 124 5.75 -18.27 -12.79
CA ASP A 124 6.31 -19.00 -11.64
C ASP A 124 6.02 -20.51 -11.63
N ASP A 125 5.99 -21.13 -12.81
CA ASP A 125 5.92 -22.59 -12.93
C ASP A 125 7.31 -23.23 -12.78
N PHE A 126 7.77 -23.34 -11.52
CA PHE A 126 9.11 -23.85 -11.19
C PHE A 126 9.32 -25.31 -11.64
N LYS A 127 8.26 -26.12 -11.68
CA LYS A 127 8.34 -27.51 -12.12
C LYS A 127 8.57 -27.61 -13.64
N ALA A 128 7.87 -26.78 -14.40
CA ALA A 128 8.12 -26.68 -15.84
C ALA A 128 9.53 -26.11 -16.12
N LEU A 129 10.00 -25.14 -15.33
CA LEU A 129 11.38 -24.62 -15.43
C LEU A 129 12.43 -25.70 -15.26
N GLN A 130 12.31 -26.53 -14.21
CA GLN A 130 13.20 -27.67 -14.00
C GLN A 130 13.24 -28.58 -15.24
N THR A 131 12.07 -28.91 -15.80
CA THR A 131 11.95 -29.82 -16.94
C THR A 131 12.62 -29.24 -18.19
N VAL A 132 12.36 -27.97 -18.50
CA VAL A 132 12.94 -27.29 -19.67
C VAL A 132 14.44 -27.08 -19.50
N ALA A 133 14.92 -26.74 -18.30
CA ALA A 133 16.35 -26.61 -18.01
C ALA A 133 17.11 -27.93 -18.22
N LEU A 134 16.53 -29.07 -17.82
CA LEU A 134 17.11 -30.38 -18.08
C LEU A 134 17.09 -30.76 -19.57
N GLN A 135 16.07 -30.34 -20.32
CA GLN A 135 16.04 -30.50 -21.79
C GLN A 135 17.14 -29.68 -22.46
N LEU A 136 17.33 -28.42 -22.04
CA LEU A 136 18.43 -27.56 -22.49
C LEU A 136 19.79 -28.18 -22.19
N TYR A 137 19.98 -28.72 -20.98
CA TYR A 137 21.23 -29.40 -20.59
C TYR A 137 21.50 -30.65 -21.43
N LYS A 138 20.46 -31.45 -21.76
CA LYS A 138 20.60 -32.62 -22.64
C LYS A 138 20.97 -32.23 -24.08
N LEU A 139 20.42 -31.12 -24.58
CA LEU A 139 20.73 -30.61 -25.92
C LEU A 139 22.14 -30.03 -25.98
N ARG A 140 22.54 -29.27 -24.95
CA ARG A 140 23.83 -28.62 -24.79
C ARG A 140 24.31 -28.78 -23.35
N PRO A 141 25.32 -29.62 -23.06
CA PRO A 141 25.76 -29.89 -21.69
C PRO A 141 26.62 -28.73 -21.13
N ARG A 142 25.99 -27.58 -20.86
CA ARG A 142 26.58 -26.43 -20.16
C ARG A 142 26.24 -26.51 -18.66
N ASN A 143 27.21 -26.30 -17.78
CA ASN A 143 26.98 -26.31 -16.33
C ASN A 143 25.89 -25.31 -15.92
N SER A 144 25.81 -24.14 -16.57
CA SER A 144 24.76 -23.14 -16.33
C SER A 144 23.34 -23.71 -16.41
N TYR A 145 23.01 -24.48 -17.46
CA TYR A 145 21.68 -25.08 -17.61
C TYR A 145 21.38 -26.15 -16.56
N TYR A 146 22.41 -26.85 -16.07
CA TYR A 146 22.25 -27.78 -14.96
C TYR A 146 21.90 -27.03 -13.67
N PHE A 147 22.62 -25.96 -13.36
CA PHE A 147 22.35 -25.12 -12.19
C PHE A 147 21.05 -24.31 -12.32
N TRP A 148 20.57 -24.03 -13.54
CA TRP A 148 19.20 -23.54 -13.73
C TRP A 148 18.17 -24.57 -13.26
N ALA A 149 18.39 -25.85 -13.54
CA ALA A 149 17.53 -26.91 -13.04
C ALA A 149 17.62 -27.05 -11.52
N VAL A 150 18.83 -27.00 -10.93
CA VAL A 150 19.02 -27.02 -9.47
C VAL A 150 18.26 -25.86 -8.82
N MET A 151 18.47 -24.63 -9.30
CA MET A 151 17.78 -23.46 -8.75
C MET A 151 16.26 -23.53 -8.93
N SER A 152 15.77 -24.10 -10.04
CA SER A 152 14.34 -24.32 -10.24
C SER A 152 13.76 -25.28 -9.19
N VAL A 153 14.50 -26.32 -8.79
CA VAL A 153 14.11 -27.22 -7.69
C VAL A 153 14.09 -26.48 -6.34
N VAL A 154 15.09 -25.62 -6.09
CA VAL A 154 15.13 -24.78 -4.88
C VAL A 154 13.92 -23.84 -4.84
N LEU A 155 13.59 -23.17 -5.95
CA LEU A 155 12.39 -22.32 -6.01
C LEU A 155 11.10 -23.11 -5.82
N GLN A 156 11.01 -24.33 -6.36
CA GLN A 156 9.85 -25.20 -6.12
C GLN A 156 9.70 -25.52 -4.63
N ALA A 157 10.79 -25.82 -3.94
CA ALA A 157 10.79 -26.12 -2.52
C ALA A 157 10.42 -24.90 -1.66
N LEU A 158 10.95 -23.73 -2.01
CA LEU A 158 10.83 -22.53 -1.18
C LEU A 158 9.58 -21.69 -1.48
N ARG A 159 9.14 -21.63 -2.74
CA ARG A 159 8.10 -20.70 -3.23
C ARG A 159 7.05 -21.34 -4.13
N GLY A 160 7.22 -22.60 -4.52
CA GLY A 160 6.23 -23.35 -5.28
C GLY A 160 5.01 -23.75 -4.43
N PRO A 161 3.99 -24.36 -5.06
CA PRO A 161 2.84 -24.94 -4.34
C PRO A 161 3.26 -25.93 -3.24
N GLU A 162 4.39 -26.61 -3.42
CA GLU A 162 4.95 -27.57 -2.46
C GLU A 162 5.54 -26.92 -1.21
N ALA A 163 5.82 -25.60 -1.22
CA ALA A 163 6.40 -24.90 -0.07
C ALA A 163 5.50 -24.93 1.18
N GLN A 164 4.18 -25.04 1.01
CA GLN A 164 3.23 -25.20 2.12
C GLN A 164 3.33 -26.58 2.79
N ASN A 165 4.01 -27.54 2.16
CA ASN A 165 4.14 -28.90 2.64
C ASN A 165 5.62 -29.19 3.00
N THR A 166 5.95 -28.98 4.28
CA THR A 166 7.32 -29.12 4.81
C THR A 166 8.04 -30.41 4.38
N PRO A 167 7.47 -31.63 4.47
CA PRO A 167 8.19 -32.83 4.06
C PRO A 167 8.44 -32.89 2.55
N LYS A 168 7.54 -32.36 1.72
CA LYS A 168 7.78 -32.25 0.26
C LYS A 168 8.85 -31.22 -0.06
N ALA A 169 8.83 -30.06 0.60
CA ALA A 169 9.86 -29.03 0.46
C ALA A 169 11.24 -29.59 0.82
N GLN A 170 11.36 -30.30 1.96
CA GLN A 170 12.60 -30.94 2.38
C GLN A 170 13.06 -32.05 1.41
N LEU A 171 12.15 -32.83 0.84
CA LEU A 171 12.50 -33.80 -0.21
C LEU A 171 13.10 -33.13 -1.45
N LEU A 172 12.53 -31.99 -1.87
CA LEU A 172 13.02 -31.22 -3.01
C LEU A 172 14.38 -30.57 -2.71
N LEU A 173 14.59 -30.03 -1.51
CA LEU A 173 15.89 -29.53 -1.09
C LEU A 173 16.95 -30.64 -1.03
N ALA A 174 16.60 -31.82 -0.52
CA ALA A 174 17.48 -32.98 -0.52
C ALA A 174 17.81 -33.46 -1.94
N LEU A 175 16.86 -33.35 -2.88
CA LEU A 175 17.13 -33.60 -4.30
C LEU A 175 18.11 -32.57 -4.87
N ALA A 176 17.92 -31.29 -4.58
CA ALA A 176 18.84 -30.23 -4.99
C ALA A 176 20.25 -30.45 -4.41
N GLN A 177 20.38 -30.83 -3.14
CA GLN A 177 21.66 -31.21 -2.53
C GLN A 177 22.31 -32.36 -3.30
N ARG A 178 21.60 -33.48 -3.54
CA ARG A 178 22.14 -34.63 -4.29
C ARG A 178 22.61 -34.26 -5.70
N MET A 179 21.91 -33.33 -6.36
CA MET A 179 22.29 -32.84 -7.69
C MET A 179 23.65 -32.11 -7.64
N VAL A 180 23.86 -31.28 -6.61
CA VAL A 180 25.13 -30.56 -6.43
C VAL A 180 26.24 -31.49 -5.92
N ASP A 181 25.95 -32.38 -4.98
CA ASP A 181 26.90 -33.39 -4.47
C ASP A 181 27.48 -34.24 -5.60
N LYS A 182 26.65 -34.60 -6.60
CA LYS A 182 27.11 -35.30 -7.80
C LYS A 182 28.16 -34.50 -8.56
N PHE A 183 27.96 -33.19 -8.71
CA PHE A 183 28.91 -32.30 -9.38
C PHE A 183 30.19 -32.10 -8.56
N ILE A 184 30.09 -32.07 -7.23
CA ILE A 184 31.24 -32.05 -6.31
C ILE A 184 32.05 -33.33 -6.48
N ALA A 185 31.41 -34.50 -6.45
CA ALA A 185 32.07 -35.81 -6.62
C ALA A 185 32.74 -35.96 -8.00
N GLU A 186 32.15 -35.36 -9.05
CA GLU A 186 32.71 -35.35 -10.40
C GLU A 186 33.77 -34.25 -10.64
N ASN A 187 34.09 -33.42 -9.64
CA ASN A 187 34.97 -32.24 -9.74
C ASN A 187 34.56 -31.25 -10.84
N LYS A 188 33.25 -31.07 -11.03
CA LYS A 188 32.65 -30.16 -12.05
C LYS A 188 32.11 -28.86 -11.46
N LEU A 189 32.33 -28.62 -10.17
CA LEU A 189 31.98 -27.36 -9.51
C LEU A 189 33.06 -26.32 -9.84
N GLU A 190 32.71 -25.31 -10.63
CA GLU A 190 33.67 -24.38 -11.25
C GLU A 190 33.53 -22.95 -10.71
N GLY A 191 32.34 -22.56 -10.23
CA GLY A 191 32.02 -21.17 -9.89
C GLY A 191 31.74 -20.89 -8.42
N ALA A 192 32.03 -19.65 -7.98
CA ALA A 192 31.65 -19.15 -6.65
C ALA A 192 30.13 -19.17 -6.43
N GLN A 193 29.35 -18.91 -7.49
CA GLN A 193 27.89 -18.91 -7.47
C GLN A 193 27.31 -20.28 -7.13
N GLU A 194 27.95 -21.34 -7.65
CA GLU A 194 27.53 -22.72 -7.43
C GLU A 194 27.83 -23.15 -5.99
N ALA A 195 28.99 -22.74 -5.46
CA ALA A 195 29.35 -22.92 -4.05
C ALA A 195 28.41 -22.14 -3.11
N GLN A 196 28.03 -20.91 -3.46
CA GLN A 196 27.06 -20.11 -2.71
C GLN A 196 25.68 -20.78 -2.70
N LEU A 197 25.21 -21.28 -3.86
CA LEU A 197 23.94 -21.99 -3.93
C LEU A 197 23.96 -23.28 -3.08
N TYR A 198 25.08 -23.99 -3.05
CA TYR A 198 25.22 -25.17 -2.19
C TYR A 198 25.12 -24.83 -0.71
N LEU A 199 25.83 -23.78 -0.26
CA LEU A 199 25.73 -23.26 1.11
C LEU A 199 24.28 -22.87 1.45
N GLN A 200 23.59 -22.18 0.54
CA GLN A 200 22.18 -21.84 0.72
C GLN A 200 21.31 -23.10 0.86
N ILE A 201 21.49 -24.11 0.01
CA ILE A 201 20.74 -25.38 0.08
C ILE A 201 20.95 -26.08 1.43
N LEU A 202 22.17 -26.08 1.96
CA LEU A 202 22.46 -26.69 3.27
C LEU A 202 21.84 -25.89 4.42
N GLN A 203 21.88 -24.55 4.34
CA GLN A 203 21.24 -23.67 5.34
C GLN A 203 19.71 -23.83 5.38
N GLU A 204 19.05 -23.92 4.21
CA GLU A 204 17.60 -24.15 4.09
C GLU A 204 17.17 -25.56 4.55
N GLN A 205 18.11 -26.52 4.55
CA GLN A 205 17.90 -27.85 5.14
C GLN A 205 18.21 -27.91 6.64
N HIS A 206 18.64 -26.80 7.25
CA HIS A 206 19.11 -26.73 8.63
C HIS A 206 20.32 -27.64 8.92
N LYS A 207 21.12 -27.98 7.91
CA LYS A 207 22.35 -28.77 8.03
C LYS A 207 23.55 -27.85 8.25
N TYR A 208 23.52 -27.13 9.36
CA TYR A 208 24.50 -26.08 9.66
C TYR A 208 25.92 -26.62 9.86
N ASP A 209 26.07 -27.84 10.37
CA ASP A 209 27.38 -28.50 10.51
C ASP A 209 28.02 -28.79 9.14
N GLU A 210 27.27 -29.43 8.23
CA GLU A 210 27.72 -29.69 6.85
C GLU A 210 28.08 -28.38 6.13
N ALA A 211 27.28 -27.32 6.33
CA ALA A 211 27.54 -26.00 5.75
C ALA A 211 28.82 -25.35 6.29
N TYR A 212 29.07 -25.46 7.60
CA TYR A 212 30.27 -24.93 8.24
C TYR A 212 31.53 -25.69 7.79
N GLU A 213 31.47 -27.02 7.72
CA GLU A 213 32.56 -27.85 7.21
C GLU A 213 32.86 -27.52 5.74
N PHE A 214 31.84 -27.37 4.89
CA PHE A 214 32.04 -26.99 3.50
C PHE A 214 32.68 -25.61 3.38
N LEU A 215 32.20 -24.62 4.14
CA LEU A 215 32.74 -23.24 4.14
C LEU A 215 34.22 -23.20 4.54
N GLN A 216 34.62 -24.01 5.52
CA GLN A 216 36.01 -24.13 5.95
C GLN A 216 36.86 -25.03 5.03
N GLY A 217 36.23 -25.87 4.22
CA GLY A 217 36.90 -26.81 3.34
C GLY A 217 37.72 -26.14 2.23
N ALA A 218 38.78 -26.82 1.81
CA ALA A 218 39.69 -26.34 0.75
C ALA A 218 38.97 -26.08 -0.59
N LEU A 219 37.90 -26.81 -0.88
CA LEU A 219 37.10 -26.63 -2.10
C LEU A 219 36.37 -25.28 -2.09
N CYS A 220 35.66 -24.94 -1.01
CA CYS A 220 34.96 -23.67 -0.90
C CYS A 220 35.94 -22.51 -0.82
N GLN A 221 37.06 -22.63 -0.09
CA GLN A 221 38.08 -21.58 -0.05
C GLN A 221 38.72 -21.32 -1.42
N LYS A 222 38.87 -22.36 -2.25
CA LYS A 222 39.36 -22.22 -3.63
C LYS A 222 38.33 -21.57 -4.56
N LEU A 223 37.07 -21.98 -4.48
CA LEU A 223 36.01 -21.51 -5.38
C LEU A 223 35.41 -20.17 -4.95
N TYR A 224 35.35 -19.92 -3.65
CA TYR A 224 34.76 -18.74 -3.03
C TYR A 224 35.69 -18.14 -1.94
N PRO A 225 36.90 -17.68 -2.31
CA PRO A 225 37.87 -17.12 -1.37
C PRO A 225 37.38 -15.83 -0.68
N GLY A 226 36.44 -15.11 -1.32
CA GLY A 226 35.81 -13.91 -0.78
C GLY A 226 34.46 -14.17 -0.11
N ALA A 227 34.25 -15.36 0.47
CA ALA A 227 33.02 -15.67 1.18
C ALA A 227 32.73 -14.63 2.28
N PRO A 228 31.53 -14.02 2.31
CA PRO A 228 31.22 -12.99 3.28
C PRO A 228 31.32 -13.49 4.71
N VAL A 229 31.98 -12.70 5.57
CA VAL A 229 32.22 -13.04 6.97
C VAL A 229 30.91 -13.27 7.74
N TYR A 230 29.82 -12.56 7.38
CA TYR A 230 28.51 -12.74 8.00
C TYR A 230 28.02 -14.19 7.90
N LEU A 231 28.36 -14.92 6.82
CA LEU A 231 27.96 -16.31 6.67
C LEU A 231 28.57 -17.20 7.75
N LYS A 232 29.85 -16.96 8.09
CA LYS A 232 30.53 -17.65 9.19
C LYS A 232 29.93 -17.28 10.54
N ILE A 233 29.62 -16.00 10.75
CA ILE A 233 28.97 -15.51 11.98
C ILE A 233 27.61 -16.18 12.16
N ASP A 234 26.77 -16.20 11.13
CA ASP A 234 25.43 -16.81 11.17
C ASP A 234 25.51 -18.31 11.44
N LEU A 235 26.43 -19.04 10.80
CA LEU A 235 26.63 -20.47 11.07
C LEU A 235 27.09 -20.73 12.51
N LEU A 236 28.04 -19.94 13.04
CA LEU A 236 28.47 -20.07 14.43
C LEU A 236 27.34 -19.79 15.43
N LYS A 237 26.46 -18.82 15.14
CA LYS A 237 25.26 -18.53 15.94
C LYS A 237 24.29 -19.70 15.93
N GLN A 238 24.00 -20.29 14.77
CA GLN A 238 23.08 -21.43 14.66
C GLN A 238 23.65 -22.70 15.33
N LEU A 239 24.98 -22.87 15.30
CA LEU A 239 25.68 -23.98 15.95
C LEU A 239 25.94 -23.78 17.45
N ASN A 240 25.52 -22.64 18.03
CA ASN A 240 25.79 -22.25 19.42
C ASN A 240 27.30 -22.28 19.78
N LYS A 241 28.18 -22.04 18.81
CA LYS A 241 29.64 -21.99 19.02
C LYS A 241 30.07 -20.61 19.51
N TRP A 242 29.53 -20.19 20.65
CA TRP A 242 29.66 -18.82 21.17
C TRP A 242 31.12 -18.41 21.47
N GLY A 243 31.96 -19.33 21.96
CA GLY A 243 33.38 -19.03 22.22
C GLY A 243 34.23 -18.83 20.96
N GLU A 244 33.95 -19.55 19.86
CA GLU A 244 34.56 -19.28 18.55
C GLU A 244 34.05 -17.96 17.97
N LEU A 245 32.76 -17.69 18.11
CA LEU A 245 32.14 -16.45 17.64
C LEU A 245 32.70 -15.22 18.35
N ASN A 246 32.78 -15.25 19.69
CA ASN A 246 33.27 -14.13 20.49
C ASN A 246 34.70 -13.75 20.08
N ARG A 247 35.61 -14.73 19.97
CA ARG A 247 36.98 -14.53 19.49
C ARG A 247 37.05 -13.92 18.10
N LEU A 248 36.29 -14.48 17.16
CA LEU A 248 36.21 -13.96 15.80
C LEU A 248 35.76 -12.50 15.80
N LEU A 249 34.73 -12.16 16.58
CA LEU A 249 34.21 -10.79 16.65
C LEU A 249 35.20 -9.82 17.31
N LYS A 250 35.96 -10.25 18.33
CA LYS A 250 37.05 -9.44 18.90
C LYS A 250 38.11 -9.11 17.84
N GLU A 251 38.56 -10.12 17.10
CA GLU A 251 39.54 -9.93 16.01
C GLU A 251 39.02 -8.97 14.94
N LEU A 252 37.75 -9.11 14.55
CA LEU A 252 37.12 -8.26 13.55
C LEU A 252 36.91 -6.82 14.05
N LEU A 253 36.52 -6.64 15.31
CA LEU A 253 36.33 -5.31 15.92
C LEU A 253 37.65 -4.56 16.08
N LEU A 254 38.77 -5.25 16.33
CA LEU A 254 40.09 -4.62 16.33
C LEU A 254 40.50 -4.12 14.94
N GLN A 255 40.01 -4.75 13.87
CA GLN A 255 40.23 -4.31 12.48
C GLN A 255 39.25 -3.19 12.07
N GLU A 256 37.96 -3.33 12.40
CA GLU A 256 36.88 -2.39 12.05
C GLU A 256 36.11 -1.92 13.29
N GLN A 257 36.66 -0.93 14.00
CA GLN A 257 36.18 -0.50 15.33
C GLN A 257 34.82 0.22 15.35
N ASP A 258 34.24 0.59 14.20
CA ASP A 258 32.95 1.33 14.11
C ASP A 258 31.80 0.44 13.57
N ARG A 259 32.01 -0.88 13.45
CA ARG A 259 31.01 -1.85 12.96
C ARG A 259 30.01 -2.25 14.04
N TRP A 260 28.85 -1.61 14.04
CA TRP A 260 27.79 -1.80 15.03
C TRP A 260 27.25 -3.24 15.09
N ASP A 261 27.07 -3.89 13.94
CA ASP A 261 26.59 -5.27 13.83
C ASP A 261 27.47 -6.25 14.62
N TYR A 262 28.79 -6.07 14.56
CA TYR A 262 29.73 -6.90 15.31
C TYR A 262 29.65 -6.67 16.82
N TYR A 263 29.47 -5.42 17.27
CA TYR A 263 29.27 -5.15 18.71
C TYR A 263 28.01 -5.81 19.25
N GLN A 264 26.91 -5.79 18.49
CA GLN A 264 25.65 -6.42 18.91
C GLN A 264 25.80 -7.93 19.09
N ASP A 265 26.41 -8.60 18.11
CA ASP A 265 26.67 -10.04 18.17
C ASP A 265 27.75 -10.40 19.21
N TYR A 266 28.74 -9.53 19.41
CA TYR A 266 29.81 -9.72 20.40
C TYR A 266 29.24 -9.69 21.82
N ILE A 267 28.52 -8.63 22.17
CA ILE A 267 27.84 -8.50 23.47
C ILE A 267 26.87 -9.67 23.65
N ASN A 268 26.14 -10.06 22.59
CA ASN A 268 25.25 -11.22 22.66
C ASN A 268 25.99 -12.51 22.98
N SER A 269 27.13 -12.77 22.31
CA SER A 269 27.94 -13.96 22.57
C SER A 269 28.45 -14.01 24.01
N THR A 270 28.84 -12.87 24.60
CA THR A 270 29.24 -12.77 26.01
C THR A 270 28.10 -13.18 26.94
N PHE A 271 26.89 -12.65 26.73
CA PHE A 271 25.73 -13.00 27.57
C PHE A 271 25.31 -14.48 27.42
N GLU A 272 25.42 -15.07 26.22
CA GLU A 272 25.15 -16.50 26.04
C GLU A 272 26.22 -17.38 26.73
N LEU A 273 27.50 -16.95 26.74
CA LEU A 273 28.57 -17.62 27.51
C LEU A 273 28.33 -17.54 29.03
N ILE A 274 27.97 -16.35 29.54
CA ILE A 274 27.60 -16.17 30.96
C ILE A 274 26.47 -17.11 31.36
N LYS A 275 25.44 -17.20 30.50
CA LYS A 275 24.28 -18.06 30.72
C LYS A 275 24.63 -19.55 30.70
N ALA A 276 25.55 -19.96 29.83
CA ALA A 276 26.03 -21.33 29.75
C ALA A 276 26.99 -21.69 30.90
N GLY A 277 27.65 -20.70 31.51
CA GLY A 277 28.74 -20.92 32.47
C GLY A 277 30.03 -21.42 31.79
N ASP A 278 30.18 -21.14 30.50
CA ASP A 278 31.31 -21.57 29.69
C ASP A 278 32.45 -20.55 29.77
N ASN A 279 33.68 -21.04 30.00
CA ASN A 279 34.88 -20.22 30.06
C ASN A 279 35.90 -20.62 28.97
N PRO A 280 35.60 -20.42 27.68
CA PRO A 280 36.50 -20.82 26.59
C PRO A 280 37.72 -19.89 26.49
N ASP A 281 38.90 -20.48 26.25
CA ASP A 281 40.15 -19.74 26.15
C ASP A 281 40.11 -18.65 25.07
N GLY A 282 40.43 -17.41 25.47
CA GLY A 282 40.51 -16.24 24.60
C GLY A 282 39.18 -15.53 24.32
N ALA A 283 38.06 -16.07 24.80
CA ALA A 283 36.75 -15.42 24.71
C ALA A 283 36.42 -14.63 25.99
N ASP A 284 35.61 -13.59 25.84
CA ASP A 284 35.11 -12.81 26.98
C ASP A 284 33.78 -13.40 27.46
N TYR A 285 33.78 -13.92 28.69
CA TYR A 285 32.66 -14.67 29.28
C TYR A 285 32.09 -14.01 30.55
N THR A 286 32.50 -12.79 30.89
CA THR A 286 31.88 -11.96 31.94
C THR A 286 31.58 -10.55 31.44
N VAL A 287 30.68 -9.83 32.13
CA VAL A 287 30.34 -8.45 31.77
C VAL A 287 31.54 -7.51 31.99
N GLU A 288 32.39 -7.80 32.97
CA GLU A 288 33.61 -7.03 33.27
C GLU A 288 34.64 -7.18 32.15
N MET A 289 34.90 -8.40 31.67
CA MET A 289 35.80 -8.63 30.53
C MET A 289 35.29 -7.92 29.27
N CYS A 290 33.98 -8.00 29.03
CA CYS A 290 33.36 -7.30 27.92
C CYS A 290 33.54 -5.78 28.05
N HIS A 291 33.34 -5.23 29.24
CA HIS A 291 33.51 -3.79 29.50
C HIS A 291 34.97 -3.35 29.38
N GLU A 292 35.93 -4.12 29.90
CA GLU A 292 37.37 -3.86 29.74
C GLU A 292 37.75 -3.81 28.27
N PHE A 293 37.33 -4.79 27.46
CA PHE A 293 37.60 -4.78 26.02
C PHE A 293 37.04 -3.54 25.31
N LEU A 294 35.83 -3.10 25.69
CA LEU A 294 35.24 -1.87 25.13
C LEU A 294 36.03 -0.62 25.55
N CYS A 295 36.48 -0.55 26.80
CA CYS A 295 37.34 0.53 27.30
C CYS A 295 38.70 0.53 26.60
N ASP A 296 39.33 -0.62 26.43
CA ASP A 296 40.61 -0.76 25.72
C ASP A 296 40.48 -0.28 24.27
N ILE A 297 39.38 -0.64 23.59
CA ILE A 297 39.10 -0.10 22.26
C ILE A 297 39.01 1.42 22.34
N ILE A 298 38.20 1.99 23.24
CA ILE A 298 37.99 3.44 23.38
C ILE A 298 39.30 4.19 23.64
N GLU A 299 40.16 3.67 24.52
CA GLU A 299 41.43 4.30 24.91
C GLU A 299 42.49 4.20 23.81
N ALA A 300 42.51 3.09 23.06
CA ALA A 300 43.45 2.87 21.97
C ALA A 300 43.13 3.70 20.71
N GLN A 301 41.96 4.36 20.62
CA GLN A 301 41.57 5.01 19.37
C GLN A 301 42.31 6.34 19.15
N PRO A 302 42.91 6.54 17.96
CA PRO A 302 43.48 7.84 17.59
C PRO A 302 42.41 8.91 17.34
N LYS A 303 41.18 8.48 17.02
CA LYS A 303 40.00 9.31 16.77
C LYS A 303 38.81 8.65 17.43
N LYS A 304 37.94 9.45 18.06
CA LYS A 304 36.72 8.96 18.72
C LYS A 304 35.74 8.42 17.67
N PHE A 305 35.58 7.10 17.60
CA PHE A 305 34.54 6.43 16.83
C PHE A 305 33.26 6.31 17.65
N ARG A 306 32.12 6.16 16.99
CA ARG A 306 30.80 6.18 17.65
C ARG A 306 30.44 4.82 18.24
N GLY A 307 30.74 3.75 17.50
CA GLY A 307 30.42 2.36 17.83
C GLY A 307 30.78 1.94 19.26
N PRO A 308 32.04 2.13 19.73
CA PRO A 308 32.45 1.67 21.07
C PRO A 308 31.68 2.35 22.21
N TYR A 309 31.39 3.65 22.10
CA TYR A 309 30.62 4.36 23.13
C TYR A 309 29.16 3.91 23.16
N LEU A 310 28.56 3.64 21.98
CA LEU A 310 27.23 3.03 21.91
C LEU A 310 27.23 1.59 22.45
N ALA A 311 28.31 0.84 22.23
CA ALA A 311 28.44 -0.53 22.74
C ALA A 311 28.49 -0.54 24.27
N ARG A 312 29.15 0.45 24.89
CA ARG A 312 29.14 0.64 26.34
C ARG A 312 27.75 0.94 26.88
N LEU A 313 26.97 1.78 26.19
CA LEU A 313 25.56 2.04 26.52
C LEU A 313 24.70 0.77 26.35
N GLU A 314 24.94 -0.02 25.30
CA GLU A 314 24.23 -1.27 25.06
C GLU A 314 24.52 -2.34 26.13
N LEU A 315 25.78 -2.49 26.55
CA LEU A 315 26.15 -3.40 27.62
C LEU A 315 25.41 -3.03 28.92
N ASN A 316 25.47 -1.76 29.32
CA ASN A 316 24.77 -1.27 30.52
C ASN A 316 23.25 -1.44 30.40
N ARG A 317 22.66 -1.14 29.24
CA ARG A 317 21.23 -1.36 28.97
C ARG A 317 20.83 -2.82 29.18
N ARG A 318 21.60 -3.79 28.67
CA ARG A 318 21.32 -5.22 28.88
C ARG A 318 21.41 -5.62 30.35
N MET A 319 22.37 -5.07 31.10
CA MET A 319 22.47 -5.32 32.55
C MET A 319 21.25 -4.78 33.30
N VAL A 320 20.76 -3.59 32.94
CA VAL A 320 19.52 -3.02 33.50
C VAL A 320 18.31 -3.90 33.19
N GLU A 321 18.16 -4.38 31.95
CA GLU A 321 17.07 -5.29 31.57
C GLU A 321 17.12 -6.63 32.29
N LEU A 322 18.33 -7.15 32.56
CA LEU A 322 18.56 -8.37 33.31
C LEU A 322 18.53 -8.18 34.83
N GLN A 323 18.16 -6.98 35.31
CA GLN A 323 17.98 -6.67 36.74
C GLN A 323 19.24 -6.87 37.58
N TYR A 324 20.41 -6.54 37.03
CA TYR A 324 21.64 -6.42 37.83
C TYR A 324 21.46 -5.36 38.93
N ALA A 325 22.12 -5.56 40.07
CA ALA A 325 22.10 -4.58 41.16
C ALA A 325 22.80 -3.28 40.74
N ASP A 326 22.36 -2.14 41.29
CA ASP A 326 22.90 -0.82 40.92
C ASP A 326 24.42 -0.72 41.11
N GLU A 327 24.99 -1.44 42.10
CA GLU A 327 26.44 -1.46 42.35
C GLU A 327 27.23 -2.25 41.30
N GLN A 328 26.57 -3.14 40.56
CA GLN A 328 27.19 -3.93 39.48
C GLN A 328 27.15 -3.21 38.14
N LEU A 329 26.32 -2.17 37.99
CA LEU A 329 26.22 -1.41 36.76
C LEU A 329 27.47 -0.54 36.55
N PHE A 330 27.90 -0.39 35.30
CA PHE A 330 29.04 0.46 34.92
C PHE A 330 28.75 1.97 34.98
N GLY A 331 27.60 2.38 35.52
CA GLY A 331 27.17 3.78 35.64
C GLY A 331 25.68 3.95 35.45
N LYS A 332 25.16 5.13 35.83
CA LYS A 332 23.77 5.52 35.55
C LYS A 332 23.60 5.84 34.08
N MET A 333 22.53 5.32 33.47
CA MET A 333 22.21 5.55 32.05
C MET A 333 22.15 7.05 31.70
N SER A 334 21.59 7.88 32.59
CA SER A 334 21.49 9.33 32.40
C SER A 334 22.86 10.03 32.36
N ASP A 335 23.82 9.59 33.16
CA ASP A 335 25.18 10.14 33.16
C ASP A 335 26.00 9.65 31.97
N MET A 336 25.90 8.37 31.61
CA MET A 336 26.55 7.83 30.42
C MET A 336 26.05 8.50 29.13
N LEU A 337 24.76 8.83 29.06
CA LEU A 337 24.18 9.58 27.94
C LEU A 337 24.65 11.03 27.91
N ALA A 338 24.85 11.66 29.07
CA ALA A 338 25.44 13.01 29.14
C ALA A 338 26.90 13.00 28.67
N GLU A 339 27.68 11.99 29.03
CA GLU A 339 29.05 11.81 28.52
C GLU A 339 29.06 11.63 27.00
N TYR A 340 28.16 10.79 26.45
CA TYR A 340 28.02 10.62 25.01
C TYR A 340 27.68 11.93 24.30
N PHE A 341 26.77 12.72 24.88
CA PHE A 341 26.39 14.02 24.36
C PHE A 341 27.59 14.98 24.27
N GLU A 342 28.42 15.07 25.30
CA GLU A 342 29.61 15.95 25.27
C GLU A 342 30.60 15.59 24.15
N LEU A 343 30.61 14.34 23.72
CA LEU A 343 31.51 13.85 22.68
C LEU A 343 30.98 14.06 21.26
N PHE A 344 29.66 13.91 21.06
CA PHE A 344 29.07 13.78 19.73
C PHE A 344 27.95 14.77 19.43
N ALA A 345 27.54 15.64 20.36
CA ALA A 345 26.40 16.53 20.15
C ALA A 345 26.61 17.61 19.08
N ASP A 346 27.84 17.84 18.63
CA ASP A 346 28.13 18.66 17.46
C ASP A 346 27.82 17.94 16.13
N LYS A 347 27.36 16.67 16.18
CA LYS A 347 26.97 15.85 15.03
C LYS A 347 25.45 15.64 14.97
N PRO A 348 24.82 15.71 13.78
CA PRO A 348 23.38 15.48 13.63
C PRO A 348 22.85 14.12 14.11
N CYS A 349 23.70 13.08 14.13
CA CYS A 349 23.28 11.74 14.55
C CYS A 349 23.10 11.59 16.07
N CYS A 350 23.68 12.47 16.88
CA CYS A 350 23.73 12.31 18.34
C CYS A 350 22.35 12.10 18.96
N ALA A 351 21.36 12.91 18.57
CA ALA A 351 20.02 12.79 19.12
C ALA A 351 19.34 11.46 18.73
N LEU A 352 19.57 10.96 17.52
CA LEU A 352 19.04 9.67 17.06
C LEU A 352 19.68 8.51 17.80
N ASP A 353 20.98 8.61 18.08
CA ASP A 353 21.72 7.61 18.87
C ASP A 353 21.21 7.54 20.30
N MET A 354 21.10 8.70 20.95
CA MET A 354 20.59 8.79 22.32
C MET A 354 19.14 8.32 22.41
N LYS A 355 18.31 8.59 21.39
CA LYS A 355 16.91 8.14 21.33
C LYS A 355 16.78 6.63 21.53
N LEU A 356 17.76 5.83 21.09
CA LEU A 356 17.76 4.37 21.28
C LEU A 356 17.82 3.95 22.77
N PHE A 357 18.36 4.81 23.63
CA PHE A 357 18.63 4.53 25.04
C PHE A 357 17.79 5.38 26.01
N LEU A 358 17.19 6.49 25.55
CA LEU A 358 16.41 7.41 26.39
C LEU A 358 15.21 6.73 27.09
N GLU A 359 14.67 5.64 26.57
CA GLU A 359 13.56 4.89 27.19
C GLU A 359 13.97 4.12 28.46
N PHE A 360 15.27 3.89 28.62
CA PHE A 360 15.84 3.22 29.80
C PHE A 360 16.17 4.21 30.92
N VAL A 361 16.03 5.52 30.67
CA VAL A 361 16.06 6.55 31.70
C VAL A 361 14.67 6.65 32.32
N LYS A 362 14.43 5.88 33.39
CA LYS A 362 13.15 5.83 34.09
C LYS A 362 13.29 6.35 35.52
N PRO A 363 12.30 7.10 36.04
CA PRO A 363 11.00 7.40 35.43
C PRO A 363 11.05 8.59 34.43
N ALA A 364 9.97 8.84 33.68
CA ALA A 364 9.89 9.94 32.70
C ALA A 364 10.31 11.34 33.22
N PRO A 365 10.07 11.73 34.50
CA PRO A 365 10.65 12.94 35.08
C PRO A 365 12.18 12.99 35.05
N GLU A 366 12.89 11.88 35.26
CA GLU A 366 14.36 11.83 35.22
C GLU A 366 14.85 12.10 33.79
N ARG A 367 14.19 11.51 32.80
CA ARG A 367 14.48 11.77 31.38
C ARG A 367 14.28 13.24 30.99
N ARG A 368 13.27 13.90 31.58
CA ARG A 368 13.09 15.36 31.46
C ARG A 368 14.19 16.14 32.16
N ALA A 369 14.59 15.73 33.36
CA ALA A 369 15.68 16.34 34.09
C ALA A 369 17.02 16.24 33.33
N LEU A 370 17.29 15.11 32.65
CA LEU A 370 18.43 14.97 31.75
C LEU A 370 18.37 16.00 30.62
N ALA A 371 17.23 16.13 29.93
CA ALA A 371 17.09 17.13 28.86
C ALA A 371 17.32 18.57 29.38
N THR A 372 16.83 18.90 30.58
CA THR A 372 17.08 20.19 31.22
C THR A 372 18.57 20.37 31.60
N LYS A 373 19.24 19.33 32.11
CA LYS A 373 20.68 19.34 32.42
C LYS A 373 21.50 19.64 31.16
N LEU A 374 21.19 18.99 30.04
CA LEU A 374 21.86 19.22 28.76
C LEU A 374 21.62 20.64 28.23
N MET A 375 20.41 21.18 28.38
CA MET A 375 20.09 22.56 27.97
C MET A 375 20.88 23.58 28.79
N ASN A 376 20.89 23.44 30.11
CA ASN A 376 21.59 24.35 31.00
C ASN A 376 23.12 24.32 30.78
N GLY A 377 23.67 23.16 30.40
CA GLY A 377 25.10 23.00 30.10
C GLY A 377 25.59 23.77 28.87
N LEU A 378 24.69 24.12 27.94
CA LEU A 378 25.05 24.87 26.73
C LEU A 378 25.20 26.38 26.96
N GLY A 379 24.71 26.90 28.10
CA GLY A 379 24.68 28.33 28.38
C GLY A 379 23.78 29.14 27.43
N LEU A 380 22.89 28.46 26.69
CA LEU A 380 21.94 29.07 25.78
C LEU A 380 20.55 29.15 26.44
N SER A 381 19.94 30.31 26.34
CA SER A 381 18.54 30.62 26.66
C SER A 381 17.75 30.91 25.39
N SER A 382 16.43 31.05 25.52
CA SER A 382 15.53 31.44 24.42
C SER A 382 15.88 32.79 23.77
N ALA A 383 16.72 33.61 24.42
CA ALA A 383 17.15 34.93 23.95
C ALA A 383 18.61 34.98 23.44
N THR A 384 19.37 33.89 23.53
CA THR A 384 20.78 33.85 23.13
C THR A 384 20.96 32.94 21.92
N LEU A 385 21.57 33.47 20.87
CA LEU A 385 21.77 32.75 19.61
C LEU A 385 23.10 31.97 19.63
N PRO A 386 23.18 30.80 18.97
CA PRO A 386 24.42 30.04 18.84
C PRO A 386 25.54 30.82 18.14
N ALA A 387 26.76 30.75 18.66
CA ALA A 387 27.92 31.46 18.11
C ALA A 387 28.67 30.66 17.02
N SER A 388 28.53 29.34 16.99
CA SER A 388 29.16 28.47 15.98
C SER A 388 28.19 27.40 15.46
N LYS A 389 28.56 26.77 14.34
CA LYS A 389 27.79 25.65 13.75
C LYS A 389 27.70 24.47 14.72
N GLU A 390 28.77 24.18 15.44
CA GLU A 390 28.84 23.11 16.44
C GLU A 390 27.92 23.41 17.63
N GLN A 391 27.97 24.64 18.16
CA GLN A 391 27.07 25.03 19.27
C GLN A 391 25.60 25.00 18.82
N MET A 392 25.32 25.39 17.58
CA MET A 392 23.99 25.31 16.99
C MET A 392 23.50 23.86 16.89
N GLN A 393 24.35 22.94 16.41
CA GLN A 393 23.99 21.52 16.30
C GLN A 393 23.76 20.91 17.68
N ARG A 394 24.57 21.25 18.69
CA ARG A 394 24.36 20.82 20.08
C ARG A 394 23.00 21.29 20.61
N HIS A 395 22.63 22.55 20.34
CA HIS A 395 21.33 23.09 20.75
C HIS A 395 20.16 22.38 20.06
N ILE A 396 20.26 22.10 18.75
CA ILE A 396 19.27 21.31 18.01
C ILE A 396 19.10 19.93 18.65
N CYS A 397 20.20 19.23 18.96
CA CYS A 397 20.14 17.92 19.61
C CYS A 397 19.44 17.99 20.97
N THR A 398 19.74 18.99 21.80
CA THR A 398 19.06 19.17 23.09
C THR A 398 17.55 19.40 22.91
N LEU A 399 17.13 20.20 21.94
CA LEU A 399 15.71 20.46 21.67
C LEU A 399 14.96 19.20 21.21
N GLN A 400 15.60 18.40 20.34
CA GLN A 400 15.08 17.11 19.88
C GLN A 400 14.92 16.13 21.06
N ILE A 401 15.93 16.04 21.92
CA ILE A 401 15.90 15.24 23.14
C ILE A 401 14.81 15.76 24.09
N ALA A 402 14.70 17.08 24.29
CA ALA A 402 13.68 17.68 25.16
C ALA A 402 12.25 17.39 24.67
N ARG A 403 12.02 17.47 23.35
CA ARG A 403 10.75 17.09 22.73
C ARG A 403 10.42 15.61 23.02
N TYR A 404 11.37 14.72 22.77
CA TYR A 404 11.20 13.27 22.96
C TYR A 404 11.07 12.89 24.44
N SER A 405 11.72 13.62 25.33
CA SER A 405 11.56 13.48 26.78
C SER A 405 10.19 13.92 27.29
N GLY A 406 9.36 14.57 26.46
CA GLY A 406 8.04 15.07 26.80
C GLY A 406 8.04 16.44 27.46
N ALA A 407 9.14 17.19 27.40
CA ALA A 407 9.22 18.53 28.02
C ALA A 407 8.22 19.50 27.38
N HIS A 408 8.06 19.46 26.05
CA HIS A 408 7.10 20.31 25.32
C HIS A 408 5.66 19.79 25.40
N ALA A 409 5.42 18.55 25.84
CA ALA A 409 4.07 18.00 25.89
C ALA A 409 3.25 18.49 27.10
N ILE A 410 3.92 18.97 28.16
CA ILE A 410 3.27 19.39 29.41
C ILE A 410 3.16 20.92 29.60
N VAL A 411 3.69 21.70 28.67
CA VAL A 411 3.67 23.17 28.77
C VAL A 411 2.34 23.77 28.29
N SER A 412 2.07 25.01 28.70
CA SER A 412 0.89 25.79 28.27
C SER A 412 0.94 26.16 26.79
N GLU A 413 -0.21 26.48 26.21
CA GLU A 413 -0.34 26.91 24.80
C GLU A 413 0.44 28.21 24.51
N GLU A 414 0.48 29.13 25.47
CA GLU A 414 1.26 30.37 25.38
C GLU A 414 2.76 30.09 25.32
N LEU A 415 3.24 29.13 26.14
CA LEU A 415 4.65 28.74 26.14
C LEU A 415 5.01 27.97 24.85
N LEU A 416 4.10 27.17 24.28
CA LEU A 416 4.31 26.58 22.95
C LEU A 416 4.52 27.63 21.87
N HIS A 417 3.73 28.72 21.90
CA HIS A 417 3.91 29.83 20.96
C HIS A 417 5.24 30.56 21.19
N ALA A 418 5.64 30.78 22.44
CA ALA A 418 6.94 31.38 22.75
C ALA A 418 8.11 30.52 22.28
N ILE A 419 8.02 29.19 22.46
CA ILE A 419 9.01 28.23 21.95
C ILE A 419 9.06 28.32 20.42
N TYR A 420 7.92 28.34 19.74
CA TYR A 420 7.84 28.50 18.30
C TYR A 420 8.56 29.78 17.82
N THR A 421 8.23 30.93 18.41
CA THR A 421 8.88 32.21 18.07
C THR A 421 10.40 32.14 18.27
N SER A 422 10.84 31.53 19.37
CA SER A 422 12.27 31.32 19.61
C SER A 422 12.91 30.44 18.53
N LEU A 423 12.30 29.30 18.19
CA LEU A 423 12.83 28.40 17.15
C LEU A 423 12.88 29.05 15.77
N SER A 424 11.88 29.85 15.40
CA SER A 424 11.88 30.62 14.15
C SER A 424 13.04 31.61 14.10
N LEU A 425 13.33 32.32 15.19
CA LEU A 425 14.48 33.22 15.28
C LEU A 425 15.82 32.47 15.18
N HIS A 426 15.92 31.29 15.79
CA HIS A 426 17.12 30.44 15.69
C HIS A 426 17.33 29.90 14.27
N TYR A 427 16.24 29.55 13.58
CA TYR A 427 16.28 29.16 12.17
C TYR A 427 16.84 30.30 11.30
N GLU A 428 16.30 31.51 11.44
CA GLU A 428 16.76 32.69 10.68
C GLU A 428 18.23 33.01 10.93
N HIS A 429 18.65 33.01 12.20
CA HIS A 429 20.05 33.21 12.55
C HIS A 429 20.95 32.15 11.90
N GLY A 430 20.59 30.88 12.05
CA GLY A 430 21.40 29.77 11.52
C GLY A 430 21.44 29.75 9.99
N TYR A 431 20.36 30.13 9.31
CA TYR A 431 20.33 30.24 7.86
C TYR A 431 21.25 31.38 7.39
N ASN A 432 21.13 32.57 7.98
CA ASN A 432 21.93 33.72 7.58
C ASN A 432 23.43 33.55 7.91
N ALA A 433 23.75 32.92 9.05
CA ALA A 433 25.13 32.72 9.47
C ALA A 433 25.81 31.54 8.76
N TYR A 434 25.08 30.44 8.51
CA TYR A 434 25.69 29.16 8.11
C TYR A 434 24.99 28.44 6.95
N GLY A 435 23.84 28.93 6.48
CA GLY A 435 23.01 28.28 5.45
C GLY A 435 23.05 28.94 4.07
N GLN A 436 23.68 30.11 3.92
CA GLN A 436 23.77 30.80 2.63
C GLN A 436 24.78 30.14 1.68
N GLY A 437 24.45 30.10 0.39
CA GLY A 437 25.37 29.61 -0.66
C GLY A 437 25.55 28.09 -0.71
N LEU A 438 24.71 27.33 -0.02
CA LEU A 438 24.68 25.87 -0.12
C LEU A 438 24.21 25.41 -1.51
N LEU A 439 24.57 24.18 -1.89
CA LEU A 439 24.00 23.57 -3.09
C LEU A 439 22.49 23.39 -2.89
N VAL A 440 21.71 23.55 -3.96
CA VAL A 440 20.25 23.40 -3.91
C VAL A 440 19.81 22.01 -3.43
N THR A 441 20.69 21.01 -3.56
CA THR A 441 20.49 19.63 -3.08
C THR A 441 20.74 19.44 -1.59
N ASP A 442 21.45 20.37 -0.94
CA ASP A 442 21.84 20.24 0.45
C ASP A 442 20.73 20.79 1.37
N MET A 443 20.46 20.09 2.46
CA MET A 443 19.62 20.60 3.53
C MET A 443 20.42 21.57 4.41
N GLY A 444 19.78 22.65 4.84
CA GLY A 444 20.41 23.68 5.66
C GLY A 444 20.71 23.18 7.08
N PRO A 445 21.80 23.64 7.70
CA PRO A 445 22.19 23.18 9.05
C PRO A 445 21.23 23.65 10.15
N SER A 446 20.42 24.68 9.90
CA SER A 446 19.40 25.19 10.83
C SER A 446 17.98 24.68 10.53
N ASP A 447 17.77 23.91 9.45
CA ASP A 447 16.44 23.46 8.99
C ASP A 447 15.67 22.71 10.09
N ALA A 448 16.38 21.97 10.95
CA ALA A 448 15.78 21.24 12.06
C ALA A 448 15.02 22.13 13.06
N TYR A 449 15.41 23.40 13.23
CA TYR A 449 14.64 24.35 14.04
C TYR A 449 13.26 24.60 13.44
N ALA A 450 13.19 24.90 12.14
CA ALA A 450 11.93 25.17 11.44
C ALA A 450 11.02 23.94 11.42
N LEU A 451 11.58 22.73 11.20
CA LEU A 451 10.83 21.48 11.24
C LEU A 451 10.22 21.23 12.63
N LEU A 452 10.99 21.42 13.71
CA LEU A 452 10.49 21.26 15.08
C LEU A 452 9.46 22.33 15.44
N ALA A 453 9.67 23.57 14.99
CA ALA A 453 8.76 24.69 15.17
C ALA A 453 7.39 24.40 14.54
N ALA A 454 7.37 23.89 13.31
CA ALA A 454 6.13 23.49 12.61
C ALA A 454 5.37 22.38 13.35
N GLN A 455 6.07 21.37 13.87
CA GLN A 455 5.45 20.29 14.66
C GLN A 455 4.83 20.82 15.97
N ILE A 456 5.53 21.72 16.66
CA ILE A 456 5.04 22.37 17.90
C ILE A 456 3.80 23.21 17.64
N MET A 457 3.81 24.00 16.56
CA MET A 457 2.67 24.83 16.19
C MET A 457 1.45 24.02 15.77
N TYR A 458 1.66 22.89 15.09
CA TYR A 458 0.56 21.97 14.83
C TYR A 458 -0.03 21.39 16.13
N GLU A 459 0.80 20.99 17.11
CA GLU A 459 0.27 20.53 18.40
C GLU A 459 -0.53 21.65 19.10
N ARG A 460 -0.08 22.90 19.03
CA ARG A 460 -0.85 24.05 19.53
C ARG A 460 -2.19 24.19 18.80
N ALA A 461 -2.20 24.08 17.46
CA ALA A 461 -3.43 24.08 16.65
C ALA A 461 -4.41 23.00 17.11
N TRP A 462 -3.89 21.79 17.35
CA TRP A 462 -4.67 20.66 17.84
C TRP A 462 -5.25 20.88 19.24
N ARG A 463 -4.48 21.45 20.18
CA ARG A 463 -4.99 21.76 21.53
C ARG A 463 -6.08 22.83 21.50
N MET A 464 -5.88 23.88 20.70
CA MET A 464 -6.81 25.00 20.58
C MET A 464 -8.03 24.68 19.71
N GLN A 465 -7.97 23.64 18.87
CA GLN A 465 -8.94 23.35 17.80
C GLN A 465 -9.14 24.56 16.87
N ARG A 466 -8.02 25.18 16.47
CA ARG A 466 -7.97 26.37 15.59
C ARG A 466 -6.92 26.20 14.50
N SER A 467 -7.19 26.75 13.33
CA SER A 467 -6.35 26.68 12.14
C SER A 467 -5.20 27.66 12.14
N GLU A 468 -5.32 28.82 12.81
CA GLU A 468 -4.30 29.88 12.83
C GLU A 468 -2.87 29.35 13.10
N PRO A 469 -2.60 28.55 14.16
CA PRO A 469 -1.26 28.03 14.38
C PRO A 469 -0.75 27.09 13.28
N ALA A 470 -1.65 26.33 12.64
CA ALA A 470 -1.30 25.48 11.51
C ALA A 470 -0.97 26.29 10.24
N ILE A 471 -1.64 27.44 10.04
CA ILE A 471 -1.33 28.37 8.95
C ILE A 471 0.02 29.05 9.19
N GLU A 472 0.32 29.46 10.42
CA GLU A 472 1.65 29.99 10.80
C GLU A 472 2.75 28.95 10.51
N ALA A 473 2.52 27.68 10.88
CA ALA A 473 3.43 26.59 10.55
C ALA A 473 3.64 26.42 9.04
N LEU A 474 2.57 26.50 8.23
CA LEU A 474 2.67 26.47 6.77
C LEU A 474 3.50 27.65 6.21
N CYS A 475 3.35 28.85 6.79
CA CYS A 475 4.14 30.01 6.38
C CYS A 475 5.62 29.81 6.65
N LEU A 476 5.98 29.28 7.84
CA LEU A 476 7.36 28.94 8.17
C LEU A 476 7.91 27.84 7.26
N LEU A 477 7.13 26.80 6.96
CA LEU A 477 7.56 25.73 6.05
C LEU A 477 7.76 26.23 4.61
N ASN A 478 6.90 27.13 4.12
CA ASN A 478 7.09 27.74 2.81
C ASN A 478 8.34 28.63 2.78
N HIS A 479 8.63 29.33 3.89
CA HIS A 479 9.88 30.07 4.01
C HIS A 479 11.10 29.14 4.01
N LEU A 480 11.05 28.04 4.77
CA LEU A 480 12.06 26.99 4.77
C LEU A 480 12.29 26.44 3.36
N LEU A 481 11.23 26.11 2.63
CA LEU A 481 11.33 25.53 1.28
C LEU A 481 11.80 26.53 0.22
N ALA A 482 11.67 27.83 0.46
CA ALA A 482 12.29 28.84 -0.41
C ALA A 482 13.81 28.90 -0.22
N ASN A 483 14.29 28.62 0.99
CA ASN A 483 15.72 28.62 1.33
C ASN A 483 16.38 27.25 1.04
N SER A 484 15.66 26.16 1.32
CA SER A 484 16.10 24.75 1.20
C SER A 484 15.14 23.96 0.30
N VAL A 485 15.19 24.24 -1.01
CA VAL A 485 14.21 23.77 -2.03
C VAL A 485 14.03 22.25 -2.06
N ASN A 486 15.11 21.50 -1.86
CA ASN A 486 15.07 20.03 -1.88
C ASN A 486 14.89 19.39 -0.50
N ASN A 487 14.54 20.16 0.53
CA ASN A 487 14.25 19.62 1.85
C ASN A 487 12.93 18.82 1.84
N PHE A 488 13.04 17.50 1.70
CA PHE A 488 11.89 16.61 1.63
C PHE A 488 11.13 16.52 2.97
N HIS A 489 11.79 16.71 4.12
CA HIS A 489 11.10 16.77 5.41
C HIS A 489 10.11 17.95 5.46
N GLY A 490 10.53 19.12 4.98
CA GLY A 490 9.66 20.30 4.87
C GLY A 490 8.47 20.05 3.94
N LYS A 491 8.71 19.44 2.77
CA LYS A 491 7.67 19.06 1.80
C LYS A 491 6.67 18.07 2.41
N LEU A 492 7.14 17.05 3.14
CA LEU A 492 6.29 16.06 3.81
C LEU A 492 5.43 16.69 4.92
N LEU A 493 5.97 17.60 5.73
CA LEU A 493 5.19 18.30 6.76
C LEU A 493 4.16 19.25 6.14
N ALA A 494 4.51 19.94 5.05
CA ALA A 494 3.58 20.78 4.31
C ALA A 494 2.43 19.95 3.71
N LEU A 495 2.75 18.81 3.07
CA LEU A 495 1.78 17.85 2.57
C LEU A 495 0.81 17.38 3.68
N GLN A 496 1.34 17.03 4.85
CA GLN A 496 0.51 16.65 6.02
C GLN A 496 -0.41 17.79 6.48
N LEU A 497 0.09 19.02 6.59
CA LEU A 497 -0.73 20.18 6.98
C LEU A 497 -1.82 20.46 5.94
N TYR A 498 -1.50 20.43 4.65
CA TYR A 498 -2.51 20.59 3.60
C TYR A 498 -3.59 19.51 3.68
N HIS A 499 -3.21 18.25 3.89
CA HIS A 499 -4.18 17.18 4.08
C HIS A 499 -5.01 17.30 5.36
N ARG A 500 -4.46 17.85 6.45
CA ARG A 500 -5.19 18.06 7.72
C ARG A 500 -6.17 19.23 7.63
N LEU A 501 -5.87 20.23 6.80
CA LEU A 501 -6.74 21.38 6.52
C LEU A 501 -7.71 21.13 5.35
N GLY A 502 -7.64 19.99 4.66
CA GLY A 502 -8.52 19.67 3.51
C GLY A 502 -8.16 20.43 2.22
N LEU A 503 -6.92 20.89 2.08
CA LEU A 503 -6.42 21.68 0.96
C LEU A 503 -5.83 20.78 -0.14
N THR A 504 -6.70 20.05 -0.84
CA THR A 504 -6.33 18.99 -1.79
C THR A 504 -5.45 19.46 -2.96
N GLN A 505 -5.70 20.62 -3.55
CA GLN A 505 -4.88 21.11 -4.67
C GLN A 505 -3.45 21.46 -4.22
N ALA A 506 -3.33 22.10 -3.05
CA ALA A 506 -2.03 22.40 -2.45
C ALA A 506 -1.29 21.12 -2.05
N ALA A 507 -2.02 20.13 -1.52
CA ALA A 507 -1.47 18.81 -1.23
C ALA A 507 -0.95 18.11 -2.50
N GLN A 508 -1.67 18.19 -3.63
CA GLN A 508 -1.21 17.64 -4.90
C GLN A 508 0.09 18.31 -5.35
N SER A 509 0.18 19.64 -5.31
CA SER A 509 1.42 20.35 -5.66
C SER A 509 2.60 19.96 -4.75
N ALA A 510 2.35 19.78 -3.45
CA ALA A 510 3.37 19.31 -2.51
C ALA A 510 3.79 17.85 -2.79
N TYR A 511 2.84 16.99 -3.15
CA TYR A 511 3.09 15.60 -3.52
C TYR A 511 3.90 15.48 -4.82
N GLU A 512 3.57 16.27 -5.84
CA GLU A 512 4.32 16.35 -7.10
C GLU A 512 5.75 16.87 -6.86
N ALA A 513 5.91 17.85 -5.96
CA ALA A 513 7.22 18.39 -5.60
C ALA A 513 8.14 17.40 -4.85
N LEU A 514 7.59 16.32 -4.28
CA LEU A 514 8.37 15.22 -3.70
C LEU A 514 8.97 14.28 -4.77
N ASP A 515 8.47 14.36 -6.02
CA ASP A 515 8.96 13.58 -7.16
C ASP A 515 8.97 12.04 -6.91
N ILE A 516 7.92 11.54 -6.26
CA ILE A 516 7.75 10.12 -5.90
C ILE A 516 7.64 9.25 -7.16
N LYS A 517 8.56 8.29 -7.32
CA LYS A 517 8.67 7.45 -8.52
C LYS A 517 8.87 5.96 -8.20
N HIS A 518 8.49 5.12 -9.15
CA HIS A 518 8.72 3.67 -9.14
C HIS A 518 8.28 3.03 -7.81
N ILE A 519 9.17 2.31 -7.12
CA ILE A 519 8.88 1.61 -5.86
C ILE A 519 8.34 2.53 -4.76
N GLN A 520 8.67 3.82 -4.80
CA GLN A 520 8.15 4.79 -3.84
C GLN A 520 6.64 4.99 -4.00
N LEU A 521 6.05 4.67 -5.16
CA LEU A 521 4.59 4.71 -5.34
C LEU A 521 3.89 3.64 -4.48
N ASP A 522 4.55 2.52 -4.17
CA ASP A 522 4.01 1.51 -3.25
C ASP A 522 4.22 1.90 -1.79
N SER A 523 5.43 2.37 -1.44
CA SER A 523 5.78 2.67 -0.05
C SER A 523 5.31 4.03 0.45
N LEU A 524 5.25 5.06 -0.41
CA LEU A 524 4.92 6.45 -0.06
C LEU A 524 3.69 6.99 -0.80
N GLY A 525 3.18 6.30 -1.83
CA GLY A 525 1.99 6.73 -2.57
C GLY A 525 0.73 6.89 -1.70
N TYR A 526 0.67 6.13 -0.60
CA TYR A 526 -0.41 6.23 0.39
C TYR A 526 -0.51 7.62 1.03
N LEU A 527 0.59 8.39 1.12
CA LEU A 527 0.61 9.72 1.74
C LEU A 527 -0.40 10.67 1.11
N HIS A 528 -0.67 10.49 -0.19
CA HIS A 528 -1.61 11.31 -0.94
C HIS A 528 -2.84 10.51 -1.39
N CYS A 529 -2.63 9.36 -2.05
CA CYS A 529 -3.70 8.55 -2.62
C CYS A 529 -4.75 8.12 -1.59
N ALA A 530 -4.35 7.84 -0.34
CA ALA A 530 -5.29 7.40 0.68
C ALA A 530 -6.38 8.44 1.01
N GLN A 531 -6.14 9.72 0.72
CA GLN A 531 -7.07 10.81 1.04
C GLN A 531 -7.97 11.21 -0.14
N LEU A 532 -7.59 10.86 -1.39
CA LEU A 532 -8.15 11.49 -2.59
C LEU A 532 -9.61 11.14 -2.92
N ALA A 533 -10.08 9.94 -2.58
CA ALA A 533 -11.42 9.49 -2.98
C ALA A 533 -12.56 10.37 -2.43
N ASN A 534 -12.41 10.98 -1.25
CA ASN A 534 -13.40 11.89 -0.66
C ASN A 534 -12.91 13.35 -0.55
N ALA A 535 -11.84 13.70 -1.27
CA ALA A 535 -11.19 15.00 -1.19
C ALA A 535 -11.80 16.10 -2.08
N GLY A 536 -12.82 15.77 -2.88
CA GLY A 536 -13.61 16.73 -3.67
C GLY A 536 -13.08 17.06 -5.07
N PHE A 537 -11.95 16.47 -5.47
CA PHE A 537 -11.32 16.72 -6.78
C PHE A 537 -11.22 15.43 -7.61
N PRO A 538 -12.32 14.93 -8.19
CA PRO A 538 -12.34 13.62 -8.84
C PRO A 538 -11.43 13.53 -10.07
N ALA A 539 -11.25 14.63 -10.82
CA ALA A 539 -10.34 14.66 -11.97
C ALA A 539 -8.88 14.51 -11.57
N LEU A 540 -8.47 15.19 -10.48
CA LEU A 540 -7.14 15.10 -9.90
C LEU A 540 -6.90 13.70 -9.33
N ALA A 541 -7.84 13.18 -8.55
CA ALA A 541 -7.77 11.83 -8.00
C ALA A 541 -7.58 10.76 -9.10
N LYS A 542 -8.31 10.90 -10.21
CA LYS A 542 -8.21 9.98 -11.34
C LYS A 542 -6.79 9.94 -11.93
N VAL A 543 -6.20 11.11 -12.21
CA VAL A 543 -4.86 11.19 -12.78
C VAL A 543 -3.83 10.57 -11.85
N THR A 544 -3.89 10.89 -10.55
CA THR A 544 -2.94 10.35 -9.56
C THR A 544 -3.07 8.84 -9.41
N TYR A 545 -4.30 8.30 -9.40
CA TYR A 545 -4.52 6.85 -9.38
C TYR A 545 -4.03 6.16 -10.66
N GLU A 546 -4.29 6.73 -11.84
CA GLU A 546 -3.82 6.17 -13.12
C GLU A 546 -2.28 6.10 -13.17
N CYS A 547 -1.58 7.15 -12.73
CA CYS A 547 -0.11 7.15 -12.60
C CYS A 547 0.38 6.06 -11.64
N THR A 548 -0.30 5.88 -10.51
CA THR A 548 0.07 4.87 -9.50
C THR A 548 -0.17 3.45 -10.02
N LEU A 549 -1.31 3.20 -10.65
CA LEU A 549 -1.63 1.90 -11.25
C LEU A 549 -0.73 1.55 -12.44
N TYR A 550 -0.27 2.56 -13.18
CA TYR A 550 0.67 2.35 -14.28
C TYR A 550 1.96 1.66 -13.80
N PHE A 551 2.48 2.03 -12.63
CA PHE A 551 3.63 1.37 -12.02
C PHE A 551 3.37 -0.11 -11.74
N PHE A 552 2.26 -0.44 -11.07
CA PHE A 552 1.95 -1.84 -10.73
C PHE A 552 1.64 -2.72 -11.94
N LEU A 553 1.00 -2.16 -12.98
CA LEU A 553 0.52 -2.94 -14.13
C LEU A 553 1.54 -3.08 -15.25
N ASN A 554 2.51 -2.15 -15.38
CA ASN A 554 3.42 -2.08 -16.51
C ASN A 554 4.89 -2.33 -16.17
N ASP A 555 5.22 -2.85 -14.98
CA ASP A 555 6.58 -3.28 -14.64
C ASP A 555 6.96 -4.58 -15.37
N ASN A 556 7.33 -4.43 -16.65
CA ASN A 556 7.74 -5.55 -17.52
C ASN A 556 9.11 -6.12 -17.16
N ASP A 557 9.98 -5.28 -16.58
CA ASP A 557 11.37 -5.63 -16.27
C ASP A 557 11.44 -6.55 -15.05
N ALA A 558 10.66 -6.24 -13.99
CA ALA A 558 10.56 -7.09 -12.81
C ALA A 558 9.94 -8.47 -13.10
N ASN A 559 9.02 -8.54 -14.07
CA ASN A 559 8.29 -9.77 -14.35
C ASN A 559 9.04 -10.80 -15.21
N SER A 560 10.02 -10.37 -16.03
CA SER A 560 10.79 -11.34 -16.84
C SER A 560 12.24 -11.01 -17.12
N GLU A 561 12.63 -9.74 -17.19
CA GLU A 561 14.02 -9.41 -17.55
C GLU A 561 14.98 -9.60 -16.38
N PHE A 562 14.63 -9.18 -15.15
CA PHE A 562 15.50 -9.42 -14.00
C PHE A 562 15.67 -10.91 -13.65
N PRO A 563 14.61 -11.72 -13.54
CA PRO A 563 14.79 -13.15 -13.30
C PRO A 563 15.66 -13.81 -14.38
N LYS A 564 15.47 -13.46 -15.66
CA LYS A 564 16.26 -13.98 -16.79
C LYS A 564 17.74 -13.60 -16.65
N ALA A 565 18.02 -12.35 -16.31
CA ALA A 565 19.38 -11.88 -16.07
C ALA A 565 20.05 -12.65 -14.91
N LEU A 566 19.34 -12.86 -13.80
CA LEU A 566 19.87 -13.60 -12.65
C LEU A 566 20.25 -15.05 -12.99
N TYR A 567 19.42 -15.76 -13.77
CA TYR A 567 19.79 -17.10 -14.27
C TYR A 567 21.02 -17.04 -15.18
N ASN A 568 21.11 -16.06 -16.07
CA ASN A 568 22.25 -15.92 -16.99
C ASN A 568 23.56 -15.61 -16.25
N PHE A 569 23.52 -14.79 -15.20
CA PHE A 569 24.70 -14.43 -14.40
C PHE A 569 24.99 -15.43 -13.26
N GLY A 570 24.10 -16.39 -13.00
CA GLY A 570 24.23 -17.35 -11.91
C GLY A 570 24.00 -16.76 -10.52
N THR A 571 23.41 -15.57 -10.40
CA THR A 571 23.16 -14.92 -9.10
C THR A 571 21.89 -15.48 -8.45
N PHE A 572 21.96 -16.74 -8.03
CA PHE A 572 20.81 -17.54 -7.59
C PHE A 572 20.19 -17.08 -6.27
N SER A 573 20.99 -16.59 -5.32
CA SER A 573 20.50 -16.08 -4.03
C SER A 573 19.49 -14.95 -4.18
N LYS A 574 19.75 -14.04 -5.14
CA LYS A 574 18.84 -12.92 -5.45
C LYS A 574 17.57 -13.34 -6.18
N LEU A 575 17.53 -14.54 -6.76
CA LEU A 575 16.35 -14.99 -7.49
C LEU A 575 15.18 -15.28 -6.54
N VAL A 576 15.46 -15.83 -5.36
CA VAL A 576 14.45 -16.01 -4.31
C VAL A 576 13.90 -14.66 -3.86
N GLU A 577 14.79 -13.69 -3.60
CA GLU A 577 14.41 -12.32 -3.21
C GLU A 577 13.55 -11.62 -4.27
N ILE A 578 13.87 -11.75 -5.57
CA ILE A 578 13.07 -11.14 -6.64
C ILE A 578 11.70 -11.79 -6.77
N VAL A 579 11.60 -13.11 -6.63
CA VAL A 579 10.30 -13.81 -6.64
C VAL A 579 9.43 -13.32 -5.48
N ASP A 580 10.02 -13.16 -4.28
CA ASP A 580 9.33 -12.64 -3.11
C ASP A 580 8.89 -11.19 -3.28
N PHE A 581 9.78 -10.35 -3.81
CA PHE A 581 9.50 -8.96 -4.09
C PHE A 581 8.35 -8.81 -5.09
N ARG A 582 8.34 -9.57 -6.19
CA ARG A 582 7.24 -9.57 -7.17
C ARG A 582 5.93 -10.04 -6.54
N SER A 583 5.97 -11.11 -5.75
CA SER A 583 4.77 -11.59 -5.04
C SER A 583 4.24 -10.53 -4.07
N ARG A 584 5.14 -9.87 -3.32
CA ARG A 584 4.80 -8.81 -2.37
C ARG A 584 4.19 -7.59 -3.06
N LEU A 585 4.69 -7.19 -4.24
CA LEU A 585 4.11 -6.12 -5.05
C LEU A 585 2.76 -6.49 -5.65
N ALA A 586 2.64 -7.70 -6.22
CA ALA A 586 1.40 -8.19 -6.82
C ALA A 586 0.26 -8.29 -5.80
N ASN A 587 0.58 -8.52 -4.53
CA ASN A 587 -0.37 -8.57 -3.43
C ASN A 587 -0.25 -7.33 -2.49
N SER A 588 0.21 -6.18 -3.00
CA SER A 588 0.24 -4.94 -2.22
C SER A 588 -1.18 -4.49 -1.87
N TYR A 589 -1.39 -4.14 -0.59
CA TYR A 589 -2.60 -3.47 -0.13
C TYR A 589 -2.85 -2.15 -0.88
N HIS A 590 -1.79 -1.33 -1.05
CA HIS A 590 -1.92 -0.03 -1.69
C HIS A 590 -2.39 -0.18 -3.13
N PHE A 591 -1.83 -1.14 -3.87
CA PHE A 591 -2.25 -1.49 -5.21
C PHE A 591 -3.73 -1.86 -5.27
N MET A 592 -4.19 -2.76 -4.37
CA MET A 592 -5.58 -3.20 -4.34
C MET A 592 -6.55 -2.07 -3.98
N LEU A 593 -6.20 -1.21 -3.01
CA LEU A 593 -7.04 -0.08 -2.63
C LEU A 593 -7.20 0.93 -3.78
N VAL A 594 -6.09 1.40 -4.36
CA VAL A 594 -6.13 2.36 -5.48
C VAL A 594 -6.90 1.79 -6.67
N THR A 595 -6.75 0.49 -6.91
CA THR A 595 -7.48 -0.24 -7.92
C THR A 595 -9.00 -0.19 -7.69
N VAL A 596 -9.47 -0.46 -6.47
CA VAL A 596 -10.91 -0.42 -6.13
C VAL A 596 -11.43 1.01 -6.18
N GLU A 597 -10.71 1.96 -5.61
CA GLU A 597 -11.11 3.37 -5.61
C GLU A 597 -11.18 3.95 -7.02
N THR A 598 -10.31 3.52 -7.95
CA THR A 598 -10.37 3.93 -9.37
C THR A 598 -11.68 3.51 -10.03
N LEU A 599 -12.22 2.33 -9.68
CA LEU A 599 -13.48 1.85 -10.22
C LEU A 599 -14.69 2.62 -9.69
N LEU A 600 -14.71 2.88 -8.38
CA LEU A 600 -15.76 3.67 -7.75
C LEU A 600 -15.71 5.12 -8.27
N LEU A 601 -14.52 5.69 -8.35
CA LEU A 601 -14.28 7.01 -8.89
C LEU A 601 -14.71 7.14 -10.34
N MET A 602 -14.53 6.11 -11.17
CA MET A 602 -15.00 6.10 -12.56
C MET A 602 -16.51 6.38 -12.68
N VAL A 603 -17.32 5.84 -11.75
CA VAL A 603 -18.77 6.12 -11.70
C VAL A 603 -19.03 7.50 -11.11
N VAL A 604 -18.37 7.85 -10.01
CA VAL A 604 -18.56 9.14 -9.34
C VAL A 604 -18.21 10.28 -10.30
N SER A 605 -17.07 10.22 -10.98
CA SER A 605 -16.55 11.26 -11.88
C SER A 605 -17.20 11.28 -13.28
N SER A 606 -18.16 10.38 -13.57
CA SER A 606 -18.69 10.26 -14.93
C SER A 606 -19.50 11.50 -15.35
N GLY A 607 -18.97 12.26 -16.32
CA GLY A 607 -19.69 13.32 -17.04
C GLY A 607 -20.08 12.84 -18.42
N GLY A 608 -21.35 12.47 -18.65
CA GLY A 608 -21.77 11.93 -19.94
C GLY A 608 -23.10 11.19 -19.95
N THR A 609 -23.36 10.49 -21.06
CA THR A 609 -24.53 9.62 -21.20
C THR A 609 -24.29 8.25 -20.58
N LEU A 610 -25.37 7.53 -20.25
CA LEU A 610 -25.27 6.15 -19.75
C LEU A 610 -24.42 5.26 -20.67
N SER A 611 -24.54 5.41 -21.99
CA SER A 611 -23.78 4.61 -22.95
C SER A 611 -22.26 4.81 -22.83
N GLN A 612 -21.81 6.03 -22.54
CA GLN A 612 -20.39 6.32 -22.33
C GLN A 612 -19.89 5.70 -21.02
N LEU A 613 -20.68 5.81 -19.94
CA LEU A 613 -20.34 5.19 -18.66
C LEU A 613 -20.30 3.66 -18.77
N LEU A 614 -21.27 3.04 -19.43
CA LEU A 614 -21.27 1.60 -19.68
C LEU A 614 -20.09 1.16 -20.57
N ALA A 615 -19.66 1.99 -21.52
CA ALA A 615 -18.46 1.71 -22.31
C ALA A 615 -17.19 1.73 -21.45
N ALA A 616 -17.03 2.73 -20.58
CA ALA A 616 -15.92 2.80 -19.64
C ALA A 616 -15.94 1.61 -18.67
N TYR A 617 -17.10 1.28 -18.10
CA TYR A 617 -17.30 0.13 -17.24
C TYR A 617 -16.89 -1.19 -17.93
N ARG A 618 -17.36 -1.44 -19.16
CA ARG A 618 -16.98 -2.64 -19.94
C ARG A 618 -15.48 -2.74 -20.23
N GLN A 619 -14.80 -1.60 -20.41
CA GLN A 619 -13.35 -1.57 -20.62
C GLN A 619 -12.54 -2.01 -19.40
N THR A 620 -13.10 -1.90 -18.18
CA THR A 620 -12.42 -2.33 -16.95
C THR A 620 -12.23 -3.85 -16.85
N ARG A 621 -12.92 -4.64 -17.70
CA ARG A 621 -12.83 -6.12 -17.79
C ARG A 621 -13.03 -6.87 -16.46
N ARG A 622 -13.82 -6.33 -15.53
CA ARG A 622 -14.10 -6.98 -14.24
C ARG A 622 -15.49 -7.57 -14.23
N LYS A 623 -15.56 -8.86 -13.92
CA LYS A 623 -16.82 -9.50 -13.55
C LYS A 623 -17.03 -9.29 -12.04
N PRO A 624 -18.18 -8.75 -11.60
CA PRO A 624 -18.39 -8.39 -10.19
C PRO A 624 -18.25 -9.54 -9.19
N HIS A 625 -18.44 -10.78 -9.64
CA HIS A 625 -18.35 -11.99 -8.83
C HIS A 625 -16.94 -12.55 -8.65
N GLU A 626 -15.99 -12.16 -9.51
CA GLU A 626 -14.60 -12.60 -9.38
C GLU A 626 -13.89 -11.71 -8.35
N ASP A 627 -13.75 -12.18 -7.11
CA ASP A 627 -12.84 -11.53 -6.17
C ASP A 627 -11.39 -11.86 -6.57
N ARG A 628 -10.68 -10.85 -7.06
CA ARG A 628 -9.27 -10.99 -7.47
C ARG A 628 -8.30 -10.68 -6.34
N ILE A 629 -8.80 -10.19 -5.20
CA ILE A 629 -7.98 -9.87 -4.04
C ILE A 629 -7.64 -11.19 -3.34
N ARG A 630 -6.34 -11.50 -3.25
CA ARG A 630 -5.85 -12.62 -2.45
C ARG A 630 -5.71 -12.17 -1.00
N TRP A 631 -6.84 -12.13 -0.29
CA TRP A 631 -6.94 -11.59 1.07
C TRP A 631 -5.91 -12.19 2.05
N ASP A 632 -5.62 -13.48 1.91
CA ASP A 632 -4.65 -14.24 2.70
C ASP A 632 -3.18 -13.87 2.43
N LYS A 633 -2.90 -13.22 1.28
CA LYS A 633 -1.55 -12.87 0.83
C LYS A 633 -1.30 -11.37 0.76
N LEU A 634 -2.23 -10.54 1.24
CA LEU A 634 -2.06 -9.09 1.21
C LEU A 634 -0.88 -8.65 2.05
N HIS A 635 -0.10 -7.70 1.53
CA HIS A 635 1.03 -7.11 2.23
C HIS A 635 0.86 -5.60 2.42
N ASP A 636 1.18 -5.13 3.63
CA ASP A 636 1.37 -3.71 3.91
C ASP A 636 2.82 -3.31 3.62
N ASN A 637 3.01 -2.50 2.59
CA ASN A 637 4.32 -2.04 2.14
C ASN A 637 4.56 -0.55 2.45
N ARG A 638 3.62 0.11 3.16
CA ARG A 638 3.70 1.53 3.49
C ARG A 638 4.92 1.80 4.39
N ASP A 639 5.70 2.82 4.03
CA ASP A 639 6.80 3.31 4.87
C ASP A 639 6.28 4.32 5.89
N LEU A 640 6.03 3.82 7.10
CA LEU A 640 5.57 4.65 8.22
C LEU A 640 6.72 5.33 8.97
N THR A 641 7.97 5.21 8.49
CA THR A 641 9.18 5.72 9.14
C THR A 641 9.76 6.97 8.50
N ILE A 642 9.21 7.36 7.35
CA ILE A 642 9.68 8.51 6.56
C ILE A 642 9.62 9.84 7.33
N PHE A 643 8.69 9.97 8.29
CA PHE A 643 8.59 11.14 9.15
C PHE A 643 9.55 11.04 10.33
N VAL A 644 10.41 12.05 10.49
CA VAL A 644 11.25 12.19 11.68
C VAL A 644 10.39 12.61 12.86
N CYS A 645 10.14 11.66 13.75
CA CYS A 645 9.32 11.84 14.94
C CYS A 645 10.20 12.06 16.18
N TRP A 646 10.05 13.23 16.81
CA TRP A 646 10.63 13.54 18.11
C TRP A 646 9.58 13.59 19.22
N ASP A 647 8.33 13.27 18.93
CA ASP A 647 7.25 13.30 19.92
C ASP A 647 7.51 12.29 21.04
N PRO A 648 7.04 12.59 22.26
CA PRO A 648 7.26 11.71 23.39
C PRO A 648 6.66 10.33 23.12
N PRO A 649 7.32 9.26 23.57
CA PRO A 649 6.70 7.95 23.55
C PRO A 649 5.42 8.03 24.38
N GLY A 650 4.30 7.51 23.86
CA GLY A 650 3.04 7.49 24.59
C GLY A 650 3.22 6.84 25.97
N ASP A 651 2.49 7.35 26.96
CA ASP A 651 2.44 6.80 28.32
C ASP A 651 1.70 5.44 28.30
N ASP A 652 2.27 4.44 27.62
CA ASP A 652 1.76 3.06 27.56
C ASP A 652 1.93 2.33 28.90
N ASP A 653 2.60 2.93 29.89
CA ASP A 653 2.78 2.35 31.22
C ASP A 653 1.45 2.28 32.01
N ASP A 654 0.43 3.09 31.67
CA ASP A 654 -0.88 3.03 32.35
C ASP A 654 -1.80 1.90 31.83
N VAL A 655 -1.60 1.44 30.59
CA VAL A 655 -2.45 0.36 30.01
C VAL A 655 -2.04 -1.03 30.53
N LYS A 656 -0.78 -1.20 30.93
CA LYS A 656 -0.31 -2.46 31.54
C LYS A 656 -0.71 -2.61 33.01
N GLN A 657 -1.01 -1.52 33.73
CA GLN A 657 -1.48 -1.63 35.13
C GLN A 657 -2.97 -1.98 35.24
N LEU A 658 -3.78 -1.66 34.23
CA LEU A 658 -5.23 -1.95 34.25
C LEU A 658 -5.60 -3.37 33.81
N THR A 659 -4.67 -4.15 33.26
CA THR A 659 -4.90 -5.53 32.79
C THR A 659 -4.39 -6.61 33.73
N ASN A 660 -3.75 -6.25 34.85
CA ASN A 660 -3.15 -7.19 35.80
C ASN A 660 -3.97 -7.42 37.09
N ASN A 661 -5.28 -7.12 37.08
CA ASN A 661 -6.20 -7.45 38.17
C ASN A 661 -7.07 -8.70 37.89
N GLY A 662 -6.49 -9.72 37.24
CA GLY A 662 -7.16 -10.99 36.99
C GLY A 662 -6.20 -12.16 37.09
N THR A 663 -6.30 -12.90 38.21
CA THR A 663 -5.82 -14.27 38.46
C THR A 663 -4.34 -14.58 38.20
N CYS A 664 -3.60 -14.77 39.29
CA CYS A 664 -2.29 -15.43 39.29
C CYS A 664 -2.43 -16.87 38.77
N GLU A 665 -2.07 -17.08 37.51
CA GLU A 665 -1.61 -18.38 37.03
C GLU A 665 -0.08 -18.29 36.87
N GLU A 666 0.62 -19.18 37.58
CA GLU A 666 2.07 -19.38 37.48
C GLU A 666 2.44 -19.71 36.05
N LYS A 667 2.82 -18.69 35.26
CA LYS A 667 3.45 -18.91 33.95
C LYS A 667 4.89 -19.35 34.19
N GLU A 668 5.18 -20.57 33.73
CA GLU A 668 6.52 -21.11 33.54
C GLU A 668 7.46 -20.00 33.02
N SER A 669 8.60 -19.85 33.71
CA SER A 669 9.62 -18.85 33.41
C SER A 669 10.23 -19.11 32.02
N VAL A 670 9.64 -18.50 30.99
CA VAL A 670 10.27 -18.35 29.67
C VAL A 670 11.60 -17.62 29.91
N PRO A 671 12.76 -18.15 29.45
CA PRO A 671 14.04 -17.51 29.70
C PRO A 671 14.03 -16.10 29.12
N PHE A 672 14.27 -15.10 29.97
CA PHE A 672 14.26 -13.69 29.61
C PHE A 672 15.40 -13.41 28.61
N ARG A 673 15.07 -13.27 27.33
CA ARG A 673 16.04 -12.90 26.29
C ARG A 673 16.07 -11.38 26.19
N SER A 674 17.20 -10.75 26.52
CA SER A 674 17.38 -9.30 26.37
C SER A 674 17.13 -8.91 24.92
N LYS A 675 16.32 -7.87 24.68
CA LYS A 675 15.98 -7.45 23.31
C LYS A 675 17.15 -6.67 22.69
N PRO A 676 17.28 -6.63 21.35
CA PRO A 676 18.24 -5.73 20.69
C PRO A 676 17.97 -4.25 20.99
N VAL A 677 19.01 -3.40 20.88
CA VAL A 677 18.86 -1.93 20.92
C VAL A 677 17.83 -1.48 19.89
N GLY A 678 16.95 -0.57 20.28
CA GLY A 678 15.91 -0.03 19.40
C GLY A 678 14.69 -0.92 19.22
N ALA A 679 14.71 -2.17 19.70
CA ALA A 679 13.58 -3.10 19.58
C ALA A 679 12.28 -2.54 20.20
N THR A 680 12.36 -1.79 21.31
CA THR A 680 11.17 -1.15 21.90
C THR A 680 10.56 -0.09 20.97
N LEU A 681 11.39 0.67 20.25
CA LEU A 681 10.94 1.64 19.26
C LEU A 681 10.32 0.95 18.04
N GLU A 682 10.92 -0.17 17.60
CA GLU A 682 10.41 -1.01 16.52
C GLU A 682 9.07 -1.66 16.93
N GLU A 683 8.94 -2.20 18.14
CA GLU A 683 7.69 -2.79 18.62
C GLU A 683 6.54 -1.78 18.66
N ARG A 684 6.80 -0.52 19.06
CA ARG A 684 5.78 0.53 19.00
C ARG A 684 5.37 0.86 17.57
N ARG A 685 6.36 0.90 16.67
CA ARG A 685 6.10 1.11 15.24
C ARG A 685 5.27 -0.04 14.67
N ASP A 686 5.63 -1.28 14.96
CA ASP A 686 4.92 -2.47 14.49
C ASP A 686 3.49 -2.53 15.05
N ARG A 687 3.28 -2.12 16.31
CA ARG A 687 1.94 -1.97 16.88
C ARG A 687 1.12 -0.92 16.14
N LEU A 688 1.69 0.26 15.90
CA LEU A 688 1.01 1.32 15.15
C LEU A 688 0.72 0.89 13.70
N GLN A 689 1.68 0.21 13.05
CA GLN A 689 1.52 -0.33 11.71
C GLN A 689 0.37 -1.34 11.68
N LYS A 690 0.36 -2.29 12.61
CA LYS A 690 -0.69 -3.31 12.72
C LYS A 690 -2.07 -2.66 12.95
N LEU A 691 -2.18 -1.73 13.90
CA LEU A 691 -3.42 -1.01 14.18
C LEU A 691 -3.90 -0.20 12.97
N SER A 692 -2.99 0.49 12.28
CA SER A 692 -3.31 1.22 11.05
C SER A 692 -3.77 0.29 9.95
N TYR A 693 -3.04 -0.81 9.74
CA TYR A 693 -3.31 -1.77 8.71
C TYR A 693 -4.63 -2.51 8.92
N GLU A 694 -4.99 -2.85 10.16
CA GLU A 694 -6.30 -3.47 10.47
C GLU A 694 -7.47 -2.58 10.05
N GLN A 695 -7.39 -1.27 10.31
CA GLN A 695 -8.42 -0.31 9.89
C GLN A 695 -8.46 -0.16 8.37
N ASP A 696 -7.30 -0.07 7.73
CA ASP A 696 -7.15 0.08 6.29
C ASP A 696 -7.54 -1.20 5.52
N TYR A 697 -7.30 -2.37 6.09
CA TYR A 697 -7.77 -3.66 5.58
C TYR A 697 -9.29 -3.73 5.58
N ASP A 698 -9.94 -3.32 6.68
CA ASP A 698 -11.40 -3.25 6.74
C ASP A 698 -11.97 -2.15 5.84
N LEU A 699 -11.25 -1.05 5.62
CA LEU A 699 -11.56 -0.08 4.57
C LEU A 699 -11.58 -0.79 3.20
N LEU A 700 -10.53 -1.52 2.82
CA LEU A 700 -10.50 -2.24 1.54
C LEU A 700 -11.63 -3.27 1.42
N ARG A 701 -11.96 -4.01 2.50
CA ARG A 701 -13.12 -4.92 2.53
C ARG A 701 -14.43 -4.19 2.25
N LEU A 702 -14.65 -3.07 2.93
CA LEU A 702 -15.84 -2.25 2.74
C LEU A 702 -15.92 -1.71 1.31
N ARG A 703 -14.83 -1.12 0.79
CA ARG A 703 -14.81 -0.54 -0.57
C ARG A 703 -14.93 -1.60 -1.67
N SER A 704 -14.26 -2.73 -1.52
CA SER A 704 -14.34 -3.86 -2.46
C SER A 704 -15.74 -4.46 -2.45
N GLY A 705 -16.32 -4.71 -1.27
CA GLY A 705 -17.69 -5.20 -1.12
C GLY A 705 -18.72 -4.26 -1.76
N LEU A 706 -18.60 -2.95 -1.52
CA LEU A 706 -19.46 -1.94 -2.14
C LEU A 706 -19.36 -1.99 -3.67
N SER A 707 -18.13 -1.98 -4.21
CA SER A 707 -17.89 -2.02 -5.65
C SER A 707 -18.47 -3.28 -6.30
N ARG A 708 -18.20 -4.46 -5.73
CA ARG A 708 -18.70 -5.75 -6.23
C ARG A 708 -20.22 -5.82 -6.20
N MET A 709 -20.85 -5.43 -5.09
CA MET A 709 -22.30 -5.40 -4.97
C MET A 709 -22.92 -4.43 -5.98
N VAL A 710 -22.50 -3.17 -6.04
CA VAL A 710 -23.06 -2.16 -6.96
C VAL A 710 -22.93 -2.61 -8.42
N PHE A 711 -21.78 -3.15 -8.83
CA PHE A 711 -21.59 -3.60 -10.21
C PHE A 711 -22.35 -4.90 -10.53
N SER A 712 -22.59 -5.77 -9.55
CA SER A 712 -23.45 -6.96 -9.76
C SER A 712 -24.89 -6.58 -10.06
N LEU A 713 -25.41 -5.51 -9.43
CA LEU A 713 -26.74 -4.98 -9.72
C LEU A 713 -26.82 -4.41 -11.14
N VAL A 714 -25.73 -3.81 -11.63
CA VAL A 714 -25.62 -3.34 -13.01
C VAL A 714 -25.61 -4.53 -13.98
N GLU A 715 -24.78 -5.55 -13.76
CA GLU A 715 -24.71 -6.75 -14.61
C GLU A 715 -26.01 -7.54 -14.66
N LEU A 716 -26.74 -7.60 -13.54
CA LEU A 716 -28.07 -8.21 -13.46
C LEU A 716 -29.01 -7.62 -14.52
N TYR A 717 -29.00 -6.30 -14.69
CA TYR A 717 -29.86 -5.62 -15.64
C TYR A 717 -29.28 -5.57 -17.07
N LEU A 718 -27.96 -5.71 -17.22
CA LEU A 718 -27.34 -5.86 -18.54
C LEU A 718 -27.62 -7.23 -19.18
N SER A 719 -27.55 -8.31 -18.39
CA SER A 719 -27.66 -9.70 -18.88
C SER A 719 -29.04 -10.37 -18.67
N ARG A 720 -29.78 -9.98 -17.61
CA ARG A 720 -31.08 -10.55 -17.19
C ARG A 720 -31.10 -12.08 -17.02
N THR A 721 -30.02 -12.67 -16.53
CA THR A 721 -29.99 -14.11 -16.23
C THR A 721 -30.38 -14.39 -14.79
N THR A 722 -30.97 -15.56 -14.53
CA THR A 722 -31.20 -16.06 -13.17
C THR A 722 -29.89 -16.23 -12.41
N ILE A 723 -28.82 -16.58 -13.11
CA ILE A 723 -27.46 -16.71 -12.58
C ILE A 723 -26.99 -15.37 -11.98
N GLU A 724 -27.04 -14.28 -12.74
CA GLU A 724 -26.65 -12.96 -12.21
C GLU A 724 -27.57 -12.51 -11.05
N CYS A 725 -28.85 -12.91 -11.04
CA CYS A 725 -29.75 -12.60 -9.93
C CYS A 725 -29.33 -13.31 -8.64
N THR A 726 -28.94 -14.58 -8.73
CA THR A 726 -28.42 -15.33 -7.57
C THR A 726 -27.10 -14.75 -7.08
N MET A 727 -26.24 -14.31 -7.99
CA MET A 727 -24.93 -13.73 -7.65
C MET A 727 -25.07 -12.35 -7.00
N ALA A 728 -25.96 -11.50 -7.53
CA ALA A 728 -26.26 -10.22 -6.91
C ALA A 728 -26.87 -10.36 -5.50
N GLN A 729 -27.69 -11.40 -5.26
CA GLN A 729 -28.17 -11.74 -3.91
C GLN A 729 -27.03 -12.15 -2.98
N GLN A 730 -26.16 -13.05 -3.42
CA GLN A 730 -25.00 -13.48 -2.63
C GLN A 730 -24.11 -12.30 -2.26
N LEU A 731 -23.79 -11.42 -3.21
CA LEU A 731 -22.96 -10.23 -2.98
C LEU A 731 -23.63 -9.20 -2.07
N ARG A 732 -24.96 -9.09 -2.12
CA ARG A 732 -25.74 -8.28 -1.17
C ARG A 732 -25.64 -8.85 0.24
N ASP A 733 -25.77 -10.17 0.41
CA ASP A 733 -25.67 -10.80 1.72
C ASP A 733 -24.24 -10.74 2.28
N GLU A 734 -23.23 -10.91 1.41
CA GLU A 734 -21.81 -10.67 1.74
C GLU A 734 -21.59 -9.22 2.22
N TRP A 735 -22.18 -8.22 1.54
CA TRP A 735 -22.11 -6.82 1.95
C TRP A 735 -22.68 -6.59 3.35
N VAL A 736 -23.86 -7.13 3.65
CA VAL A 736 -24.49 -7.02 4.97
C VAL A 736 -23.63 -7.69 6.04
N ALA A 737 -23.08 -8.87 5.75
CA ALA A 737 -22.21 -9.58 6.68
C ALA A 737 -20.89 -8.82 6.95
N VAL A 738 -20.24 -8.31 5.91
CA VAL A 738 -18.98 -7.55 6.02
C VAL A 738 -19.19 -6.24 6.78
N THR A 739 -20.26 -5.50 6.49
CA THR A 739 -20.53 -4.23 7.19
C THR A 739 -20.88 -4.44 8.67
N ALA A 740 -21.63 -5.49 9.00
CA ALA A 740 -21.90 -5.87 10.38
C ALA A 740 -20.63 -6.28 11.14
N ASP A 741 -19.79 -7.12 10.53
CA ASP A 741 -18.49 -7.54 11.09
C ASP A 741 -17.60 -6.34 11.39
N ILE A 742 -17.44 -5.41 10.44
CA ILE A 742 -16.62 -4.20 10.61
C ILE A 742 -17.16 -3.31 11.73
N ARG A 743 -18.49 -3.09 11.80
CA ARG A 743 -19.09 -2.29 12.89
C ARG A 743 -18.87 -2.94 14.27
N ASN A 744 -18.91 -4.27 14.36
CA ASN A 744 -18.70 -5.00 15.61
C ASN A 744 -17.26 -4.86 16.16
N LYS A 745 -16.27 -4.61 15.31
CA LYS A 745 -14.87 -4.41 15.73
C LYS A 745 -14.62 -3.09 16.47
N GLN A 746 -15.53 -2.12 16.36
CA GLN A 746 -15.46 -0.82 17.06
C GLN A 746 -14.10 -0.12 16.95
N HIS A 747 -13.57 -0.05 15.72
CA HIS A 747 -12.30 0.62 15.44
C HIS A 747 -12.26 2.06 15.98
N VAL A 748 -11.16 2.43 16.61
CA VAL A 748 -10.91 3.79 17.10
C VAL A 748 -9.92 4.51 16.17
N PRO A 749 -10.18 5.76 15.74
CA PRO A 749 -9.24 6.53 14.94
C PRO A 749 -7.87 6.65 15.60
N ILE A 750 -6.80 6.48 14.82
CA ILE A 750 -5.45 6.78 15.28
C ILE A 750 -5.37 8.25 15.69
N SER A 751 -4.70 8.53 16.82
CA SER A 751 -4.58 9.88 17.36
C SER A 751 -3.96 10.85 16.36
N GLY A 752 -4.66 11.93 16.07
CA GLY A 752 -4.19 13.03 15.22
C GLY A 752 -3.33 14.07 15.95
N ARG A 753 -2.99 13.87 17.23
CA ARG A 753 -2.37 14.88 18.11
C ARG A 753 -1.09 15.51 17.57
N TYR A 754 -0.22 14.70 16.97
CA TYR A 754 1.06 15.18 16.44
C TYR A 754 1.05 15.21 14.91
N LEU A 755 1.79 16.16 14.32
CA LEU A 755 1.76 16.41 12.88
C LEU A 755 2.24 15.19 12.07
N VAL A 756 3.26 14.52 12.59
CA VAL A 756 3.87 13.33 11.98
C VAL A 756 3.08 12.05 12.22
N ASN A 757 2.01 12.08 13.03
CA ASN A 757 1.11 10.93 13.15
C ASN A 757 0.44 10.64 11.81
N LEU A 758 0.09 9.38 11.59
CA LEU A 758 -0.70 8.98 10.43
C LEU A 758 -2.05 9.70 10.44
N LEU A 759 -2.51 10.06 9.24
CA LEU A 759 -3.88 10.53 9.07
C LEU A 759 -4.84 9.37 9.40
N PRO A 760 -5.97 9.64 10.08
CA PRO A 760 -6.97 8.63 10.33
C PRO A 760 -7.44 7.95 9.04
N SER A 761 -7.73 6.66 9.12
CA SER A 761 -8.29 5.91 7.98
C SER A 761 -9.66 6.48 7.59
N ARG A 762 -9.95 6.53 6.29
CA ARG A 762 -11.27 6.91 5.77
C ARG A 762 -12.38 5.92 6.18
N LEU A 763 -12.03 4.77 6.76
CA LEU A 763 -13.00 3.86 7.36
C LEU A 763 -13.98 4.61 8.28
N HIS A 764 -13.47 5.52 9.11
CA HIS A 764 -14.28 6.26 10.09
C HIS A 764 -15.30 7.19 9.42
N LEU A 765 -14.95 7.79 8.27
CA LEU A 765 -15.89 8.55 7.45
C LEU A 765 -17.06 7.65 7.02
N TYR A 766 -16.75 6.48 6.46
CA TYR A 766 -17.78 5.54 5.98
C TYR A 766 -18.65 4.97 7.10
N LEU A 767 -18.07 4.72 8.29
CA LEU A 767 -18.82 4.26 9.45
C LEU A 767 -19.75 5.32 10.05
N SER A 768 -19.38 6.60 9.90
CA SER A 768 -20.20 7.74 10.34
C SER A 768 -21.43 7.99 9.44
N LEU A 769 -21.44 7.44 8.23
CA LEU A 769 -22.50 7.59 7.24
C LEU A 769 -23.29 6.27 7.07
N PRO A 770 -24.54 6.33 6.56
CA PRO A 770 -25.42 5.16 6.45
C PRO A 770 -25.12 4.31 5.19
N TYR A 771 -23.86 4.09 4.84
CA TYR A 771 -23.48 3.30 3.65
C TYR A 771 -24.10 1.90 3.68
N ASP A 772 -24.03 1.23 4.83
CA ASP A 772 -24.56 -0.11 5.05
C ASP A 772 -26.05 -0.19 4.70
N ARG A 773 -26.90 0.62 5.35
CA ARG A 773 -28.35 0.60 5.15
C ARG A 773 -28.74 1.11 3.77
N PHE A 774 -28.17 2.23 3.33
CA PHE A 774 -28.47 2.87 2.05
C PHE A 774 -28.29 1.91 0.87
N PHE A 775 -27.14 1.24 0.81
CA PHE A 775 -26.87 0.33 -0.30
C PHE A 775 -27.55 -1.04 -0.14
N THR A 776 -27.86 -1.46 1.09
CA THR A 776 -28.68 -2.67 1.31
C THR A 776 -30.10 -2.46 0.79
N HIS A 777 -30.75 -1.34 1.13
CA HIS A 777 -32.09 -1.02 0.64
C HIS A 777 -32.12 -0.85 -0.89
N LEU A 778 -31.09 -0.22 -1.48
CA LEU A 778 -30.96 -0.14 -2.94
C LEU A 778 -30.86 -1.54 -3.58
N ALA A 779 -30.03 -2.41 -3.03
CA ALA A 779 -29.87 -3.77 -3.55
C ALA A 779 -31.18 -4.56 -3.42
N ASP A 780 -31.86 -4.48 -2.28
CA ASP A 780 -33.14 -5.13 -2.04
C ASP A 780 -34.21 -4.65 -3.02
N PHE A 781 -34.31 -3.34 -3.24
CA PHE A 781 -35.23 -2.76 -4.22
C PHE A 781 -34.95 -3.26 -5.64
N VAL A 782 -33.68 -3.25 -6.07
CA VAL A 782 -33.28 -3.64 -7.43
C VAL A 782 -33.48 -5.15 -7.68
N LEU A 783 -33.22 -5.98 -6.67
CA LEU A 783 -33.47 -7.42 -6.69
C LEU A 783 -34.97 -7.74 -6.70
N ASP A 784 -35.76 -7.06 -5.87
CA ASP A 784 -37.20 -7.24 -5.82
C ASP A 784 -37.85 -6.79 -7.13
N LEU A 785 -37.39 -5.67 -7.72
CA LEU A 785 -37.79 -5.21 -9.04
C LEU A 785 -37.52 -6.29 -10.10
N TRP A 786 -36.38 -6.97 -10.05
CA TRP A 786 -36.06 -8.00 -11.03
C TRP A 786 -36.96 -9.23 -10.86
N LYS A 787 -37.13 -9.71 -9.62
CA LYS A 787 -37.98 -10.86 -9.27
C LYS A 787 -39.46 -10.63 -9.54
N GLY A 788 -39.91 -9.38 -9.48
CA GLY A 788 -41.31 -9.02 -9.72
C GLY A 788 -42.23 -9.41 -8.58
N HIS A 789 -41.78 -9.19 -7.34
CA HIS A 789 -42.60 -9.36 -6.12
C HIS A 789 -43.88 -8.49 -6.15
N SER A 790 -44.75 -8.65 -5.14
CA SER A 790 -46.00 -7.88 -5.05
C SER A 790 -45.77 -6.37 -5.15
N ILE A 791 -46.75 -5.66 -5.72
CA ILE A 791 -46.68 -4.21 -5.90
C ILE A 791 -46.53 -3.47 -4.56
N GLU A 792 -47.13 -4.00 -3.48
CA GLU A 792 -47.01 -3.48 -2.12
C GLU A 792 -45.55 -3.48 -1.66
N ARG A 793 -44.88 -4.64 -1.73
CA ARG A 793 -43.46 -4.78 -1.35
C ARG A 793 -42.54 -3.91 -2.20
N LEU A 794 -42.78 -3.84 -3.51
CA LEU A 794 -42.00 -2.97 -4.40
C LEU A 794 -42.19 -1.48 -4.10
N THR A 795 -43.41 -1.10 -3.70
CA THR A 795 -43.72 0.29 -3.32
C THR A 795 -43.05 0.65 -2.00
N GLU A 796 -43.12 -0.22 -1.00
CA GLU A 796 -42.41 -0.07 0.28
C GLU A 796 -40.89 0.07 0.07
N ALA A 797 -40.29 -0.81 -0.75
CA ALA A 797 -38.86 -0.74 -1.04
C ALA A 797 -38.46 0.55 -1.80
N ALA A 798 -39.33 1.04 -2.70
CA ALA A 798 -39.13 2.33 -3.36
C ALA A 798 -39.23 3.50 -2.38
N ASP A 799 -40.20 3.48 -1.46
CA ASP A 799 -40.36 4.51 -0.42
C ASP A 799 -39.17 4.54 0.56
N MET A 800 -38.64 3.37 0.92
CA MET A 800 -37.40 3.26 1.71
C MET A 800 -36.22 3.91 0.99
N CYS A 801 -36.02 3.61 -0.30
CA CYS A 801 -34.98 4.25 -1.11
C CYS A 801 -35.15 5.78 -1.17
N SER A 802 -36.37 6.29 -1.36
CA SER A 802 -36.63 7.74 -1.35
C SER A 802 -36.39 8.40 0.01
N SER A 803 -36.71 7.68 1.10
CA SER A 803 -36.41 8.12 2.47
C SER A 803 -34.90 8.23 2.71
N ASP A 804 -34.14 7.22 2.28
CA ASP A 804 -32.69 7.20 2.39
C ASP A 804 -32.02 8.35 1.64
N VAL A 805 -32.47 8.65 0.41
CA VAL A 805 -31.98 9.80 -0.36
C VAL A 805 -32.25 11.11 0.38
N THR A 806 -33.42 11.23 1.01
CA THR A 806 -33.77 12.41 1.81
C THR A 806 -32.88 12.51 3.06
N ALA A 807 -32.61 11.40 3.74
CA ALA A 807 -31.72 11.36 4.90
C ALA A 807 -30.28 11.77 4.53
N VAL A 808 -29.77 11.32 3.38
CA VAL A 808 -28.44 11.72 2.87
C VAL A 808 -28.40 13.22 2.56
N PHE A 809 -29.45 13.77 1.94
CA PHE A 809 -29.57 15.21 1.71
C PHE A 809 -29.58 16.02 3.01
N GLU A 810 -30.41 15.63 3.99
CA GLU A 810 -30.48 16.32 5.28
C GLU A 810 -29.15 16.22 6.05
N THR A 811 -28.45 15.09 5.94
CA THR A 811 -27.10 14.94 6.50
C THR A 811 -26.11 15.93 5.88
N MET A 812 -26.10 16.05 4.54
CA MET A 812 -25.24 17.01 3.83
C MET A 812 -25.56 18.46 4.25
N LYS A 813 -26.84 18.81 4.27
CA LYS A 813 -27.32 20.15 4.65
C LYS A 813 -26.93 20.51 6.08
N ARG A 814 -27.23 19.62 7.05
CA ARG A 814 -26.86 19.82 8.46
C ARG A 814 -25.36 19.97 8.65
N THR A 815 -24.55 19.23 7.89
CA THR A 815 -23.09 19.32 7.97
C THR A 815 -22.59 20.71 7.55
N ILE A 816 -23.13 21.28 6.46
CA ILE A 816 -22.78 22.62 5.99
C ILE A 816 -23.30 23.71 6.95
N GLU A 817 -24.51 23.54 7.51
CA GLU A 817 -25.05 24.45 8.52
C GLU A 817 -24.21 24.46 9.80
N THR A 818 -23.80 23.28 10.27
CA THR A 818 -22.90 23.13 11.43
C THR A 818 -21.55 23.80 11.17
N TYR A 819 -21.03 23.64 9.95
CA TYR A 819 -19.80 24.32 9.51
C TYR A 819 -19.96 25.86 9.54
N HIS A 820 -21.07 26.42 9.05
CA HIS A 820 -21.30 27.88 9.11
C HIS A 820 -21.43 28.44 10.53
N ALA A 821 -21.78 27.60 11.50
CA ALA A 821 -21.84 27.98 12.92
C ALA A 821 -20.50 27.84 13.65
N SER A 822 -19.48 27.24 13.02
CA SER A 822 -18.18 27.03 13.65
C SER A 822 -17.39 28.35 13.78
N ALA A 823 -16.62 28.47 14.86
CA ALA A 823 -15.81 29.66 15.12
C ALA A 823 -14.64 29.79 14.14
N ASP A 824 -14.06 28.66 13.73
CA ASP A 824 -12.98 28.58 12.75
C ASP A 824 -13.43 27.67 11.60
N LEU A 825 -13.80 28.31 10.48
CA LEU A 825 -14.26 27.60 9.29
C LEU A 825 -13.17 26.70 8.70
N LEU A 826 -11.92 27.16 8.64
CA LEU A 826 -10.85 26.39 8.00
C LEU A 826 -10.53 25.11 8.77
N TRP A 827 -10.51 25.17 10.11
CA TRP A 827 -10.26 23.98 10.94
C TRP A 827 -11.27 22.85 10.68
N HIS A 828 -12.54 23.22 10.44
CA HIS A 828 -13.62 22.26 10.20
C HIS A 828 -13.80 21.89 8.71
N TRP A 829 -13.12 22.59 7.78
CA TRP A 829 -13.26 22.38 6.34
C TRP A 829 -13.07 20.91 5.95
N LYS A 830 -11.99 20.27 6.43
CA LYS A 830 -11.68 18.86 6.13
C LYS A 830 -12.81 17.89 6.52
N MET A 831 -13.37 18.04 7.72
CA MET A 831 -14.43 17.15 8.16
C MET A 831 -15.69 17.38 7.32
N THR A 832 -16.02 18.64 7.04
CA THR A 832 -17.22 19.03 6.29
C THR A 832 -17.16 18.53 4.85
N HIS A 833 -16.07 18.78 4.12
CA HIS A 833 -16.01 18.40 2.71
C HIS A 833 -15.94 16.89 2.49
N GLU A 834 -15.23 16.14 3.33
CA GLU A 834 -15.21 14.67 3.24
C GLU A 834 -16.62 14.07 3.38
N LEU A 835 -17.42 14.56 4.34
CA LEU A 835 -18.82 14.16 4.53
C LEU A 835 -19.71 14.53 3.33
N VAL A 836 -19.60 15.78 2.85
CA VAL A 836 -20.36 16.24 1.67
C VAL A 836 -20.02 15.39 0.44
N ASN A 837 -18.73 15.13 0.21
CA ASN A 837 -18.25 14.32 -0.91
C ASN A 837 -18.74 12.87 -0.81
N ALA A 838 -18.74 12.28 0.38
CA ALA A 838 -19.27 10.95 0.60
C ALA A 838 -20.80 10.88 0.38
N CYS A 839 -21.57 11.91 0.72
CA CYS A 839 -22.99 11.99 0.37
C CYS A 839 -23.21 12.02 -1.15
N ILE A 840 -22.41 12.80 -1.88
CA ILE A 840 -22.46 12.89 -3.35
C ILE A 840 -22.04 11.56 -3.99
N GLU A 841 -21.07 10.86 -3.42
CA GLU A 841 -20.67 9.51 -3.85
C GLU A 841 -21.85 8.52 -3.76
N MET A 842 -22.53 8.46 -2.61
CA MET A 842 -23.69 7.57 -2.40
C MET A 842 -24.78 7.80 -3.46
N ILE A 843 -25.14 9.06 -3.70
CA ILE A 843 -26.11 9.44 -4.73
C ILE A 843 -25.62 9.08 -6.12
N SER A 844 -24.35 9.31 -6.42
CA SER A 844 -23.77 9.01 -7.73
C SER A 844 -23.84 7.52 -8.08
N LEU A 845 -23.53 6.64 -7.12
CA LEU A 845 -23.60 5.19 -7.29
C LEU A 845 -25.06 4.72 -7.45
N MET A 846 -25.99 5.25 -6.65
CA MET A 846 -27.42 4.94 -6.78
C MET A 846 -27.99 5.38 -8.13
N VAL A 847 -27.66 6.59 -8.58
CA VAL A 847 -28.07 7.11 -9.90
C VAL A 847 -27.61 6.20 -11.02
N PHE A 848 -26.38 5.68 -10.96
CA PHE A 848 -25.89 4.74 -11.97
C PHE A 848 -26.73 3.46 -12.04
N VAL A 849 -26.96 2.80 -10.91
CA VAL A 849 -27.76 1.56 -10.83
C VAL A 849 -29.18 1.79 -11.34
N LEU A 850 -29.85 2.84 -10.87
CA LEU A 850 -31.25 3.10 -11.24
C LEU A 850 -31.40 3.55 -12.70
N THR A 851 -30.42 4.27 -13.26
CA THR A 851 -30.46 4.66 -14.68
C THR A 851 -30.28 3.44 -15.59
N VAL A 852 -29.46 2.46 -15.19
CA VAL A 852 -29.37 1.15 -15.89
C VAL A 852 -30.70 0.40 -15.81
N CYS A 853 -31.33 0.36 -14.64
CA CYS A 853 -32.65 -0.27 -14.47
C CYS A 853 -33.70 0.40 -15.36
N TYR A 854 -33.72 1.73 -15.40
CA TYR A 854 -34.65 2.52 -16.21
C TYR A 854 -34.49 2.25 -17.71
N ASP A 855 -33.27 2.36 -18.25
CA ASP A 855 -32.97 2.17 -19.69
C ASP A 855 -33.48 0.81 -20.18
N LYS A 856 -33.37 -0.22 -19.33
CA LYS A 856 -33.85 -1.57 -19.65
C LYS A 856 -35.36 -1.68 -19.67
N TYR A 857 -36.08 -1.15 -18.69
CA TYR A 857 -37.54 -1.20 -18.67
C TYR A 857 -38.18 -0.29 -19.72
N LEU A 858 -37.52 0.81 -20.11
CA LEU A 858 -37.97 1.67 -21.20
C LEU A 858 -37.98 0.93 -22.56
N HIS A 859 -37.00 0.05 -22.77
CA HIS A 859 -36.84 -0.72 -24.01
C HIS A 859 -37.49 -2.12 -23.97
N ALA A 860 -38.27 -2.43 -22.93
CA ALA A 860 -39.00 -3.69 -22.82
C ALA A 860 -40.08 -3.82 -23.91
N PRO A 861 -40.17 -4.94 -24.65
CA PRO A 861 -41.25 -5.16 -25.61
C PRO A 861 -42.60 -5.20 -24.88
N ALA A 862 -43.57 -4.42 -25.36
CA ALA A 862 -44.95 -4.50 -24.88
C ALA A 862 -45.41 -5.96 -24.96
N SER A 863 -45.63 -6.58 -23.80
CA SER A 863 -46.10 -7.97 -23.69
C SER A 863 -47.28 -8.20 -24.62
N GLN A 864 -47.11 -9.17 -25.52
CA GLN A 864 -48.11 -9.63 -26.47
C GLN A 864 -49.46 -9.84 -25.77
N THR A 865 -50.46 -9.18 -26.32
CA THR A 865 -51.88 -9.49 -26.13
C THR A 865 -52.11 -10.99 -26.22
N GLN A 866 -52.83 -11.53 -25.22
CA GLN A 866 -53.31 -12.91 -25.21
C GLN A 866 -53.93 -13.31 -26.56
N PRO A 867 -53.76 -14.55 -27.03
CA PRO A 867 -54.41 -15.00 -28.24
C PRO A 867 -55.91 -15.11 -28.02
N ASN A 868 -56.67 -14.38 -28.85
CA ASN A 868 -58.08 -14.58 -29.10
C ASN A 868 -58.38 -16.07 -29.36
N ALA A 869 -59.14 -16.71 -28.48
CA ALA A 869 -59.82 -17.97 -28.75
C ALA A 869 -61.33 -17.75 -28.64
N GLY A 870 -61.93 -17.21 -29.70
CA GLY A 870 -63.35 -17.37 -29.93
C GLY A 870 -63.63 -18.75 -30.51
N LYS A 871 -64.41 -19.59 -29.80
CA LYS A 871 -65.31 -20.58 -30.43
C LYS A 871 -66.42 -21.02 -29.47
N LYS A 872 -67.65 -20.72 -29.90
CA LYS A 872 -68.94 -21.16 -29.33
C LYS A 872 -69.06 -22.69 -29.34
N VAL A 873 -69.47 -23.30 -28.23
CA VAL A 873 -70.36 -24.49 -28.21
C VAL A 873 -71.34 -24.38 -27.02
N LYS A 874 -72.55 -24.90 -27.23
CA LYS A 874 -73.82 -24.68 -26.52
C LYS A 874 -74.17 -25.88 -25.62
N LYS A 875 -74.85 -25.59 -24.49
CA LYS A 875 -75.97 -26.30 -23.81
C LYS A 875 -75.84 -27.71 -23.17
N GLY A 876 -76.39 -27.77 -21.94
CA GLY A 876 -76.99 -28.93 -21.24
C GLY A 876 -76.60 -28.96 -19.74
N GLN A 877 -77.37 -28.47 -18.74
CA GLN A 877 -78.53 -29.09 -18.04
C GLN A 877 -78.38 -30.61 -17.82
N SER A 878 -78.59 -31.26 -16.67
CA SER A 878 -78.92 -30.94 -15.26
C SER A 878 -79.07 -32.30 -14.52
N ILE A 879 -79.17 -32.30 -13.17
CA ILE A 879 -79.84 -33.29 -12.27
C ILE A 879 -78.92 -34.31 -11.52
N ASP A 880 -78.89 -34.12 -10.19
CA ASP A 880 -79.12 -35.05 -9.04
C ASP A 880 -78.43 -36.44 -9.03
N SER A 881 -78.08 -37.09 -7.92
CA SER A 881 -78.14 -36.87 -6.46
C SER A 881 -77.43 -38.03 -5.77
N SER A 882 -77.08 -37.84 -4.49
CA SER A 882 -77.01 -38.84 -3.40
C SER A 882 -75.81 -39.79 -3.30
N GLY A 883 -75.25 -39.89 -2.07
CA GLY A 883 -74.34 -40.97 -1.68
C GLY A 883 -73.32 -40.60 -0.61
N GLN A 884 -73.75 -40.52 0.65
CA GLN A 884 -72.95 -40.33 1.87
C GLN A 884 -71.89 -41.42 2.12
N ASN A 885 -70.71 -41.02 2.63
CA ASN A 885 -70.03 -41.50 3.87
C ASN A 885 -68.53 -41.13 3.80
N ALA A 886 -68.05 -40.13 4.57
CA ALA A 886 -67.49 -40.25 5.94
C ALA A 886 -66.35 -41.30 6.02
N ALA A 887 -65.12 -41.03 6.47
CA ALA A 887 -64.50 -39.88 7.10
C ALA A 887 -62.95 -40.05 7.04
N ASN A 888 -62.19 -38.98 6.87
CA ASN A 888 -61.14 -38.58 7.81
C ASN A 888 -60.45 -37.28 7.35
N SER A 889 -60.63 -36.26 8.17
CA SER A 889 -60.02 -34.95 8.12
C SER A 889 -58.56 -35.00 8.58
N VAL A 890 -57.64 -34.51 7.73
CA VAL A 890 -56.49 -33.73 8.18
C VAL A 890 -56.38 -32.53 7.23
N ILE A 891 -56.44 -31.35 7.83
CA ILE A 891 -56.44 -30.04 7.19
C ILE A 891 -55.04 -29.80 6.58
N SER A 892 -54.95 -29.74 5.25
CA SER A 892 -53.85 -29.07 4.54
C SER A 892 -54.41 -27.82 3.88
N GLU A 893 -54.46 -26.73 4.65
CA GLU A 893 -54.76 -25.39 4.11
C GLU A 893 -53.57 -24.87 3.30
N GLY A 894 -53.87 -24.28 2.15
CA GLY A 894 -53.01 -23.26 1.54
C GLY A 894 -52.14 -23.70 0.36
N ALA A 895 -52.72 -24.28 -0.68
CA ALA A 895 -52.12 -24.18 -2.02
C ALA A 895 -52.13 -22.70 -2.45
N GLY A 896 -50.99 -22.03 -2.28
CA GLY A 896 -50.81 -20.62 -2.64
C GLY A 896 -51.08 -20.38 -4.12
N THR A 897 -51.99 -19.44 -4.38
CA THR A 897 -52.18 -18.77 -5.67
C THR A 897 -50.82 -18.36 -6.27
N PRO A 898 -50.57 -18.51 -7.58
CA PRO A 898 -49.36 -17.98 -8.19
C PRO A 898 -49.37 -16.46 -7.98
N MET A 899 -48.40 -15.92 -7.24
CA MET A 899 -48.24 -14.48 -7.09
C MET A 899 -48.15 -13.86 -8.48
N ALA A 900 -49.12 -13.01 -8.81
CA ALA A 900 -49.13 -12.28 -10.07
C ALA A 900 -47.88 -11.38 -10.12
N VAL A 901 -46.94 -11.72 -10.99
CA VAL A 901 -45.70 -10.98 -11.20
C VAL A 901 -46.05 -9.60 -11.75
N VAL A 902 -45.59 -8.54 -11.06
CA VAL A 902 -45.91 -7.14 -11.43
C VAL A 902 -45.42 -6.83 -12.85
N PRO A 903 -46.26 -6.24 -13.73
CA PRO A 903 -45.86 -5.91 -15.10
C PRO A 903 -44.67 -4.94 -15.15
N GLU A 904 -43.80 -5.07 -16.16
CA GLU A 904 -42.62 -4.22 -16.32
C GLU A 904 -42.95 -2.72 -16.39
N ARG A 905 -44.13 -2.36 -16.91
CA ARG A 905 -44.62 -0.97 -16.95
C ARG A 905 -44.85 -0.39 -15.55
N GLU A 906 -45.37 -1.18 -14.61
CA GLU A 906 -45.58 -0.75 -13.22
C GLU A 906 -44.24 -0.65 -12.48
N ARG A 907 -43.30 -1.58 -12.76
CA ARG A 907 -41.92 -1.50 -12.25
C ARG A 907 -41.20 -0.24 -12.73
N LEU A 908 -41.37 0.13 -14.00
CA LEU A 908 -40.83 1.37 -14.56
C LEU A 908 -41.36 2.61 -13.83
N VAL A 909 -42.64 2.63 -13.45
CA VAL A 909 -43.23 3.73 -12.68
C VAL A 909 -42.53 3.90 -11.32
N LEU A 910 -42.23 2.80 -10.64
CA LEU A 910 -41.53 2.83 -9.34
C LEU A 910 -40.07 3.29 -9.48
N VAL A 911 -39.33 2.79 -10.47
CA VAL A 911 -37.96 3.29 -10.76
C VAL A 911 -37.98 4.78 -11.08
N THR A 912 -38.97 5.22 -11.86
CA THR A 912 -39.14 6.64 -12.22
C THR A 912 -39.48 7.49 -10.99
N LYS A 913 -40.27 6.98 -10.04
CA LYS A 913 -40.57 7.66 -8.77
C LYS A 913 -39.29 7.98 -8.00
N VAL A 914 -38.46 6.97 -7.75
CA VAL A 914 -37.19 7.14 -7.01
C VAL A 914 -36.23 8.07 -7.77
N LEU A 915 -36.15 7.97 -9.10
CA LEU A 915 -35.35 8.88 -9.93
C LEU A 915 -35.83 10.34 -9.88
N ARG A 916 -37.14 10.58 -9.80
CA ARG A 916 -37.69 11.95 -9.62
C ARG A 916 -37.32 12.52 -8.25
N ASP A 917 -37.40 11.72 -7.19
CA ASP A 917 -37.00 12.13 -5.84
C ASP A 917 -35.50 12.45 -5.79
N LEU A 918 -34.66 11.61 -6.42
CA LEU A 918 -33.24 11.89 -6.61
C LEU A 918 -32.99 13.20 -7.37
N LYS A 919 -33.71 13.45 -8.47
CA LYS A 919 -33.59 14.70 -9.23
C LYS A 919 -33.94 15.91 -8.37
N GLN A 920 -35.03 15.83 -7.59
CA GLN A 920 -35.42 16.90 -6.68
C GLN A 920 -34.31 17.16 -5.65
N ARG A 921 -33.85 16.11 -4.95
CA ARG A 921 -32.84 16.23 -3.90
C ARG A 921 -31.49 16.70 -4.45
N ILE A 922 -31.08 16.28 -5.66
CA ILE A 922 -29.87 16.77 -6.32
C ILE A 922 -29.96 18.27 -6.64
N ASN A 923 -31.12 18.77 -7.09
CA ASN A 923 -31.31 20.21 -7.32
C ASN A 923 -31.22 20.99 -6.00
N GLU A 924 -31.83 20.47 -4.94
CA GLU A 924 -31.73 21.08 -3.60
C GLU A 924 -30.29 21.03 -3.06
N MET A 925 -29.54 19.94 -3.31
CA MET A 925 -28.12 19.85 -2.99
C MET A 925 -27.29 20.91 -3.72
N ASP A 926 -27.53 21.16 -5.02
CA ASP A 926 -26.82 22.20 -5.77
C ASP A 926 -27.05 23.59 -5.16
N LEU A 927 -28.26 23.87 -4.66
CA LEU A 927 -28.58 25.11 -3.96
C LEU A 927 -27.83 25.24 -2.63
N VAL A 928 -27.77 24.15 -1.84
CA VAL A 928 -27.01 24.12 -0.58
C VAL A 928 -25.51 24.28 -0.83
N LEU A 929 -24.95 23.63 -1.86
CA LEU A 929 -23.56 23.84 -2.25
C LEU A 929 -23.29 25.27 -2.72
N ALA A 930 -24.27 25.92 -3.37
CA ALA A 930 -24.14 27.31 -3.78
C ALA A 930 -24.07 28.29 -2.59
N SER A 931 -24.65 27.95 -1.44
CA SER A 931 -24.60 28.76 -0.21
C SER A 931 -23.41 28.41 0.71
N TRP A 932 -22.57 27.44 0.33
CA TRP A 932 -21.44 27.02 1.15
C TRP A 932 -20.32 28.06 1.15
N LYS A 933 -20.21 28.80 2.25
CA LYS A 933 -19.19 29.83 2.46
C LYS A 933 -17.77 29.23 2.47
N PRO A 934 -16.81 29.76 1.69
CA PRO A 934 -15.42 29.34 1.78
C PRO A 934 -14.82 29.76 3.14
N PRO A 935 -13.78 29.06 3.62
CA PRO A 935 -13.06 29.47 4.81
C PRO A 935 -12.37 30.82 4.58
N VAL A 936 -12.38 31.68 5.60
CA VAL A 936 -11.73 33.00 5.59
C VAL A 936 -10.64 32.99 6.64
N VAL A 937 -9.45 33.46 6.26
CA VAL A 937 -8.32 33.63 7.16
C VAL A 937 -8.30 35.08 7.63
N GLU A 938 -8.18 35.30 8.94
CA GLU A 938 -8.13 36.64 9.52
C GLU A 938 -6.86 37.42 9.10
N ASP A 939 -6.96 38.75 9.06
CA ASP A 939 -5.83 39.65 8.72
C ASP A 939 -4.73 39.68 9.80
N THR A 940 -5.00 39.11 10.97
CA THR A 940 -4.05 38.96 12.09
C THR A 940 -2.82 38.13 11.73
N LEU A 941 -2.94 37.22 10.75
CA LEU A 941 -1.85 36.39 10.25
C LEU A 941 -0.70 37.22 9.68
N SER A 942 -0.98 38.27 8.92
CA SER A 942 0.05 39.14 8.33
C SER A 942 0.88 39.82 9.41
N ALA A 943 0.23 40.29 10.48
CA ALA A 943 0.90 40.89 11.63
C ALA A 943 1.72 39.85 12.43
N ALA A 944 1.26 38.60 12.52
CA ALA A 944 2.02 37.52 13.17
C ALA A 944 3.29 37.16 12.37
N ILE A 945 3.19 37.10 11.04
CA ILE A 945 4.30 36.81 10.12
C ILE A 945 5.34 37.93 10.13
N GLU A 946 4.91 39.18 10.15
CA GLU A 946 5.80 40.33 10.31
C GLU A 946 6.59 40.28 11.63
N ARG A 947 5.95 39.92 12.75
CA ARG A 947 6.64 39.75 14.04
C ARG A 947 7.71 38.66 14.01
N MET A 948 7.54 37.66 13.16
CA MET A 948 8.50 36.57 12.98
C MET A 948 9.61 36.90 11.95
N SER A 949 9.59 38.09 11.36
CA SER A 949 10.50 38.48 10.26
C SER A 949 10.40 37.58 9.02
N LEU A 950 9.28 36.87 8.85
CA LEU A 950 9.01 36.04 7.69
C LEU A 950 8.48 36.91 6.53
N ASN A 951 8.68 36.47 5.29
CA ASN A 951 8.21 37.24 4.14
C ASN A 951 6.67 37.30 4.10
N PRO A 952 6.04 38.49 4.13
CA PRO A 952 4.58 38.63 4.18
C PRO A 952 3.88 38.05 2.93
N LYS A 953 4.61 37.87 1.82
CA LYS A 953 4.08 37.20 0.62
C LYS A 953 3.58 35.78 0.87
N TYR A 954 4.16 35.06 1.83
CA TYR A 954 3.71 33.70 2.16
C TYR A 954 2.30 33.70 2.78
N ALA A 955 2.00 34.71 3.61
CA ALA A 955 0.66 34.91 4.17
C ALA A 955 -0.37 35.04 3.05
N SER A 956 -0.16 35.99 2.15
CA SER A 956 -1.06 36.27 1.04
C SER A 956 -1.18 35.09 0.08
N SER A 957 -0.09 34.38 -0.19
CA SER A 957 -0.08 33.19 -1.04
C SER A 957 -0.90 32.04 -0.43
N ILE A 958 -0.78 31.79 0.88
CA ILE A 958 -1.54 30.74 1.56
C ILE A 958 -3.03 31.12 1.64
N GLN A 959 -3.34 32.39 1.94
CA GLN A 959 -4.73 32.88 1.92
C GLN A 959 -5.39 32.70 0.55
N LEU A 960 -4.69 33.04 -0.54
CA LEU A 960 -5.15 32.80 -1.91
C LEU A 960 -5.36 31.31 -2.17
N THR A 961 -4.39 30.47 -1.79
CA THR A 961 -4.45 29.01 -1.97
C THR A 961 -5.67 28.41 -1.26
N ILE A 962 -5.98 28.85 -0.04
CA ILE A 962 -7.14 28.39 0.73
C ILE A 962 -8.44 28.77 0.02
N ALA A 963 -8.57 30.04 -0.39
CA ALA A 963 -9.76 30.53 -1.07
C ALA A 963 -9.99 29.84 -2.43
N GLU A 964 -8.94 29.73 -3.24
CA GLU A 964 -8.99 29.07 -4.55
C GLU A 964 -9.34 27.59 -4.44
N ASN A 965 -8.78 26.87 -3.47
CA ASN A 965 -9.08 25.46 -3.24
C ASN A 965 -10.57 25.27 -2.93
N ALA A 966 -11.10 26.00 -1.95
CA ALA A 966 -12.50 25.88 -1.54
C ALA A 966 -13.48 26.25 -2.68
N LEU A 967 -13.22 27.35 -3.39
CA LEU A 967 -14.06 27.78 -4.52
C LEU A 967 -14.03 26.77 -5.69
N THR A 968 -12.86 26.23 -6.00
CA THR A 968 -12.70 25.24 -7.07
C THR A 968 -13.37 23.93 -6.71
N GLU A 969 -13.22 23.48 -5.46
CA GLU A 969 -13.88 22.27 -4.96
C GLU A 969 -15.41 22.38 -5.10
N VAL A 970 -16.01 23.43 -4.52
CA VAL A 970 -17.47 23.64 -4.60
C VAL A 970 -17.95 23.68 -6.05
N LYS A 971 -17.17 24.32 -6.95
CA LYS A 971 -17.49 24.36 -8.38
C LYS A 971 -17.47 22.96 -9.04
N GLU A 972 -16.47 22.13 -8.75
CA GLU A 972 -16.39 20.76 -9.27
C GLU A 972 -17.51 19.86 -8.71
N LEU A 973 -17.86 20.00 -7.43
CA LEU A 973 -18.98 19.24 -6.83
C LEU A 973 -20.33 19.60 -7.45
N ARG A 974 -20.59 20.90 -7.67
CA ARG A 974 -21.80 21.35 -8.36
C ARG A 974 -21.86 20.86 -9.81
N LYS A 975 -20.72 20.85 -10.50
CA LYS A 975 -20.61 20.25 -11.83
C LYS A 975 -20.91 18.75 -11.80
N LEU A 976 -20.41 18.03 -10.80
CA LEU A 976 -20.67 16.62 -10.60
C LEU A 976 -22.17 16.32 -10.46
N LEU A 977 -22.88 17.09 -9.62
CA LEU A 977 -24.34 16.99 -9.47
C LEU A 977 -25.08 17.25 -10.79
N LYS A 978 -24.68 18.28 -11.54
CA LYS A 978 -25.25 18.58 -12.87
C LYS A 978 -25.01 17.44 -13.86
N ASP A 979 -23.86 16.78 -13.79
CA ASP A 979 -23.57 15.64 -14.64
C ASP A 979 -24.41 14.40 -14.26
N LYS A 980 -24.73 14.20 -12.97
CA LYS A 980 -25.73 13.18 -12.55
C LYS A 980 -27.14 13.49 -13.03
N LEU A 981 -27.55 14.76 -13.01
CA LEU A 981 -28.83 15.17 -13.60
C LEU A 981 -28.88 14.87 -15.12
N LYS A 982 -27.78 15.09 -15.85
CA LYS A 982 -27.70 14.73 -17.27
C LYS A 982 -27.80 13.23 -17.50
N LEU A 983 -27.17 12.42 -16.64
CA LEU A 983 -27.26 10.95 -16.73
C LEU A 983 -28.71 10.47 -16.65
N MET A 984 -29.53 11.12 -15.80
CA MET A 984 -30.95 10.82 -15.61
C MET A 984 -31.89 11.51 -16.62
N SER A 985 -31.40 12.38 -17.51
CA SER A 985 -32.25 13.24 -18.36
C SER A 985 -33.14 12.50 -19.36
N LYS A 986 -32.78 11.26 -19.73
CA LYS A 986 -33.66 10.39 -20.53
C LYS A 986 -34.73 9.69 -19.69
N ALA A 987 -34.54 9.66 -18.37
CA ALA A 987 -35.40 8.94 -17.44
C ALA A 987 -36.57 9.75 -16.87
N ILE A 988 -36.47 11.08 -16.98
CA ILE A 988 -37.37 12.07 -16.38
C ILE A 988 -37.58 13.18 -17.39
#